data_AF-A0A1L9P775-F1
#
_entry.id   AF-A0A1L9P775-F1
#
_cell.length_a   1.000
_cell.length_b   1.000
_cell.length_c   1.000
_cell.angle_alpha   90.00
_cell.angle_beta   90.00
_cell.angle_gamma   90.00
#
_symmetry.space_group_name_H-M   'P 1'
#
loop_
_entity.id
_entity.type
_entity.pdbx_description
1 polymer ?
#
loop_
_entity_poly.entity_id
_entity_poly.type
_entity_poly.pdbx_seq_one_letter_code
_entity_poly.pdbx_strand_id
1 'polypeptide(L)'
;MVGMLKLPLVLATLWFWQVLAAPASPEFEDLVPVPRDVWDQSLMRTADNGASVGLADHEKFVWASSDKPGEKAVVVSMVAYSKQDEKILDMDKFSFALDTASCNAEEFFLHFKHPLIYQAAKIAWGWVNYNELRSFVIVPSWKGCGDDRSHDPWVVRKVEFDDKTHKVILDASESNWKKVMNTFVLDFGEMVLGNNKKRDIIPDLDKKFTLDVSSSFPEEIFSWEVDTGVLNATLQANCDDCGTEGSLVFAGHVEASLGWTGIDIDKFELSVKPQGVKAHVGVSLEFQGEVDFRDFVQPSQELNLLDIPVSGWRIPKVFQFGPHVEINAGYVIDYIGGSAVFSTGITASIPDTAIAKLDLKAEDSVQVSGWTPEIETDPLELRAEIDAQTRLYTEIALSVSITILDDNGFGVDLALKVPQLTVTTSGGVDLNGFCAPGEDVFGVKIDSTVGANLALEGWAEVDGDRNTLAQVTLVDAPDLFTFPQVCLAFGELSEGYCLAEGDAEEEEDSTGNNNKKKKKRGALPRATLPEPSKEPGPAHHDLDRRQSEDRSRPYQLYCDKKGEFTFRKLRYPGPASIRDDTDVPIIKPDVECADSNDCVPDTGITVIKDNMQDRAVVRKDNGDKNVPRMWATEHIYEAVWIRDFLDYVHEKRTGGDVDQECHADVKKFFDDKIKPTKVPVPESANPPKTYKESLLQNLGTNNTYKERMVLLPMKQNNHKHHMFSKKELVGYFKNPNSERPKRPNDHFRRTCDIARIVTACRYFDNGEVRERLNNTLVALEDVLGAMDQDPNTKVEGFSFADAHREWYDQMFKNGIDFTREKLEEYATFMIADGAAMDQLSATAKTQIEGLADGSKLEEYCPGTARKDW
;
A
#
# COMPACT_ATOMS: atom_id res chain seq x y z
N MET A 1 48.77 -18.29 21.28
CA MET A 1 47.50 -18.67 21.93
C MET A 1 47.14 -17.58 22.91
N VAL A 2 45.88 -17.12 22.84
CA VAL A 2 45.21 -16.15 23.74
C VAL A 2 45.63 -14.69 23.59
N GLY A 3 44.74 -13.88 22.98
CA GLY A 3 44.72 -12.44 23.18
C GLY A 3 44.57 -11.60 21.92
N MET A 4 43.43 -11.65 21.23
CA MET A 4 43.00 -10.56 20.31
C MET A 4 41.54 -10.70 19.81
N LEU A 5 40.62 -11.21 20.63
CA LEU A 5 39.23 -11.50 20.19
C LEU A 5 38.13 -11.02 21.15
N LYS A 6 38.39 -9.97 21.94
CA LYS A 6 37.40 -9.46 22.93
C LYS A 6 36.95 -8.01 22.75
N LEU A 7 37.52 -7.23 21.83
CA LEU A 7 37.11 -5.83 21.65
C LEU A 7 35.80 -5.65 20.85
N PRO A 8 35.55 -6.37 19.74
CA PRO A 8 34.28 -6.19 18.99
C PRO A 8 33.07 -6.78 19.73
N LEU A 9 33.27 -7.80 20.58
CA LEU A 9 32.19 -8.40 21.39
C LEU A 9 31.75 -7.52 22.56
N VAL A 10 32.66 -6.70 23.11
CA VAL A 10 32.36 -5.75 24.20
C VAL A 10 31.68 -4.49 23.65
N LEU A 11 32.04 -4.04 22.45
CA LEU A 11 31.35 -2.92 21.77
C LEU A 11 29.94 -3.32 21.32
N ALA A 12 29.75 -4.54 20.81
CA ALA A 12 28.43 -5.05 20.44
C ALA A 12 27.50 -5.25 21.65
N THR A 13 28.03 -5.59 22.83
CA THR A 13 27.23 -5.73 24.06
C THR A 13 26.92 -4.39 24.72
N LEU A 14 27.78 -3.37 24.58
CA LEU A 14 27.49 -1.99 25.00
C LEU A 14 26.44 -1.31 24.10
N TRP A 15 26.45 -1.60 22.79
CA TRP A 15 25.38 -1.19 21.87
C TRP A 15 24.04 -1.88 22.18
N PHE A 16 24.05 -3.19 22.44
CA PHE A 16 22.83 -3.92 22.83
C PHE A 16 22.24 -3.48 24.19
N TRP A 17 23.04 -2.87 25.06
CA TRP A 17 22.57 -2.31 26.33
C TRP A 17 22.02 -0.87 26.20
N GLN A 18 22.32 -0.14 25.12
CA GLN A 18 21.72 1.18 24.85
C GLN A 18 20.40 1.06 24.08
N VAL A 19 20.14 -0.05 23.39
CA VAL A 19 18.88 -0.32 22.66
C VAL A 19 17.80 -0.97 23.55
N LEU A 20 18.14 -1.31 24.81
CA LEU A 20 17.18 -1.77 25.82
C LEU A 20 16.90 -0.66 26.85
N ALA A 21 16.62 0.55 26.39
CA ALA A 21 15.70 1.38 27.15
C ALA A 21 14.32 0.70 26.99
N ALA A 22 13.94 -0.14 27.95
CA ALA A 22 12.55 -0.54 28.06
C ALA A 22 11.71 0.75 27.99
N PRO A 23 10.60 0.80 27.22
CA PRO A 23 9.69 1.92 27.30
C PRO A 23 9.40 2.11 28.79
N ALA A 24 9.67 3.30 29.31
CA ALA A 24 9.39 3.62 30.70
C ALA A 24 7.94 3.19 30.94
N SER A 25 7.72 2.25 31.87
CA SER A 25 6.36 1.84 32.20
C SER A 25 5.55 3.09 32.51
N PRO A 26 4.30 3.21 32.05
CA PRO A 26 3.47 4.39 32.27
C PRO A 26 3.63 4.94 33.69
N GLU A 27 4.13 6.16 33.80
CA GLU A 27 4.25 6.84 35.09
C GLU A 27 2.86 7.39 35.44
N PHE A 28 1.96 6.50 35.87
CA PHE A 28 0.70 6.91 36.49
C PHE A 28 1.02 7.53 37.85
N GLU A 29 0.61 8.78 38.06
CA GLU A 29 0.63 9.41 39.36
C GLU A 29 -0.51 8.83 40.19
N ASP A 30 -0.17 8.11 41.26
CA ASP A 30 -1.16 7.61 42.20
C ASP A 30 -1.72 8.79 43.00
N LEU A 31 -3.03 9.03 42.87
CA LEU A 31 -3.72 10.04 43.64
C LEU A 31 -3.77 9.61 45.11
N VAL A 32 -3.39 10.50 46.01
CA VAL A 32 -3.35 10.21 47.44
C VAL A 32 -4.69 10.46 48.11
N PRO A 33 -5.12 9.61 49.05
CA PRO A 33 -6.27 9.85 49.91
C PRO A 33 -6.23 11.22 50.59
N VAL A 34 -7.29 12.03 50.42
CA VAL A 34 -7.42 13.33 51.09
C VAL A 34 -8.15 13.17 52.42
N PRO A 35 -7.52 13.54 53.55
CA PRO A 35 -8.15 13.46 54.86
C PRO A 35 -9.49 14.16 54.91
N ARG A 36 -10.48 13.54 55.55
CA ARG A 36 -11.86 14.05 55.56
C ARG A 36 -11.97 15.48 56.12
N ASP A 37 -11.16 15.83 57.11
CA ASP A 37 -11.14 17.17 57.71
C ASP A 37 -10.74 18.28 56.73
N VAL A 38 -9.97 17.96 55.69
CA VAL A 38 -9.54 18.91 54.65
C VAL A 38 -10.69 19.34 53.75
N TRP A 39 -11.63 18.44 53.45
CA TRP A 39 -12.71 18.71 52.49
C TRP A 39 -14.11 18.74 53.10
N ASP A 40 -14.35 18.12 54.27
CA ASP A 40 -15.62 18.10 55.00
C ASP A 40 -15.61 19.03 56.22
N GLN A 41 -16.06 20.27 56.01
CA GLN A 41 -16.12 21.28 57.08
C GLN A 41 -17.09 20.94 58.22
N SER A 42 -17.98 19.96 58.03
CA SER A 42 -18.81 19.49 59.14
C SER A 42 -17.94 18.89 60.25
N LEU A 43 -16.82 18.24 59.90
CA LEU A 43 -15.86 17.69 60.84
C LEU A 43 -15.02 18.75 61.56
N MET A 44 -14.64 19.83 60.88
CA MET A 44 -13.97 20.96 61.54
C MET A 44 -14.87 21.67 62.55
N ARG A 45 -16.19 21.68 62.33
CA ARG A 45 -17.17 22.19 63.30
C ARG A 45 -17.50 21.19 64.41
N THR A 46 -17.33 19.88 64.18
CA THR A 46 -17.51 18.83 65.19
C THR A 46 -16.23 18.41 65.91
N ALA A 47 -15.08 19.03 65.65
CA ALA A 47 -13.94 18.95 66.56
C ALA A 47 -14.35 19.40 67.99
N ASP A 48 -15.36 20.28 68.10
CA ASP A 48 -16.02 20.67 69.35
C ASP A 48 -17.17 19.70 69.77
N ASN A 49 -17.60 18.77 68.92
CA ASN A 49 -18.71 17.80 69.12
C ASN A 49 -18.34 16.36 68.67
N GLY A 50 -17.51 15.64 69.44
CA GLY A 50 -17.45 14.16 69.51
C GLY A 50 -17.01 13.34 68.27
N ALA A 51 -16.30 12.23 68.49
CA ALA A 51 -15.97 11.26 67.44
C ALA A 51 -17.23 10.52 66.94
N SER A 52 -17.36 10.36 65.62
CA SER A 52 -18.51 9.66 65.01
C SER A 52 -18.13 8.24 64.63
N VAL A 53 -18.67 7.27 65.38
CA VAL A 53 -18.49 5.82 65.18
C VAL A 53 -19.72 5.13 64.56
N GLY A 54 -20.65 5.92 64.01
CA GLY A 54 -21.87 5.40 63.39
C GLY A 54 -21.61 4.61 62.11
N LEU A 55 -22.37 3.54 61.91
CA LEU A 55 -22.40 2.78 60.65
C LEU A 55 -23.33 3.48 59.66
N ALA A 56 -22.87 3.72 58.43
CA ALA A 56 -23.62 4.44 57.40
C ALA A 56 -23.98 3.53 56.21
N ASP A 57 -25.06 3.89 55.51
CA ASP A 57 -25.45 3.26 54.23
C ASP A 57 -24.61 3.74 53.05
N HIS A 58 -23.92 4.86 53.20
CA HIS A 58 -23.01 5.38 52.20
C HIS A 58 -21.92 6.23 52.84
N GLU A 59 -20.77 6.31 52.17
CA GLU A 59 -19.69 7.22 52.54
C GLU A 59 -19.07 7.87 51.30
N LYS A 60 -18.54 9.07 51.47
CA LYS A 60 -17.81 9.81 50.43
C LYS A 60 -16.32 9.80 50.70
N PHE A 61 -15.53 9.41 49.72
CA PHE A 61 -14.06 9.39 49.75
C PHE A 61 -13.52 10.33 48.67
N VAL A 62 -12.34 10.90 48.93
CA VAL A 62 -11.70 11.88 48.04
C VAL A 62 -10.22 11.53 47.91
N TRP A 63 -9.69 11.55 46.70
CA TRP A 63 -8.27 11.42 46.38
C TRP A 63 -7.81 12.65 45.61
N ALA A 64 -6.54 13.05 45.79
CA ALA A 64 -5.98 14.19 45.09
C ALA A 64 -4.50 14.02 44.73
N SER A 65 -4.02 14.78 43.74
CA SER A 65 -2.59 14.82 43.37
C SER A 65 -1.71 15.57 44.37
N SER A 66 -2.31 16.40 45.23
CA SER A 66 -1.65 17.06 46.36
C SER A 66 -2.60 17.12 47.54
N ASP A 67 -2.10 17.00 48.77
CA ASP A 67 -2.87 17.19 50.00
C ASP A 67 -2.67 18.58 50.63
N LYS A 68 -1.92 19.47 49.95
CA LYS A 68 -1.59 20.81 50.45
C LYS A 68 -2.70 21.83 50.19
N PRO A 69 -3.19 22.54 51.22
CA PRO A 69 -4.19 23.60 51.05
C PRO A 69 -3.68 24.74 50.16
N GLY A 70 -4.53 25.24 49.26
CA GLY A 70 -4.25 26.37 48.37
C GLY A 70 -3.61 26.01 47.03
N GLU A 71 -3.17 24.76 46.85
CA GLU A 71 -2.69 24.24 45.57
C GLU A 71 -3.87 23.81 44.68
N LYS A 72 -3.69 23.94 43.37
CA LYS A 72 -4.55 23.29 42.38
C LYS A 72 -4.19 21.80 42.37
N ALA A 73 -5.15 20.95 42.67
CA ALA A 73 -4.98 19.51 42.67
C ALA A 73 -6.02 18.86 41.77
N VAL A 74 -5.62 17.79 41.08
CA VAL A 74 -6.57 16.86 40.48
C VAL A 74 -7.27 16.13 41.61
N VAL A 75 -8.60 16.04 41.54
CA VAL A 75 -9.42 15.42 42.58
C VAL A 75 -10.41 14.46 41.98
N VAL A 76 -10.46 13.26 42.55
CA VAL A 76 -11.48 12.26 42.28
C VAL A 76 -12.26 12.02 43.56
N SER A 77 -13.59 11.97 43.46
CA SER A 77 -14.45 11.73 44.60
C SER A 77 -15.41 10.58 44.31
N MET A 78 -15.52 9.65 45.25
CA MET A 78 -16.40 8.50 45.16
C MET A 78 -17.40 8.51 46.31
N VAL A 79 -18.69 8.41 46.01
CA VAL A 79 -19.73 8.09 46.99
C VAL A 79 -20.05 6.60 46.84
N ALA A 80 -19.68 5.82 47.84
CA ALA A 80 -19.92 4.38 47.89
C ALA A 80 -21.20 4.09 48.67
N TYR A 81 -22.15 3.34 48.09
CA TYR A 81 -23.34 2.85 48.79
C TYR A 81 -23.18 1.37 49.14
N SER A 82 -23.52 1.00 50.38
CA SER A 82 -23.41 -0.37 50.87
C SER A 82 -24.51 -1.28 50.33
N LYS A 83 -24.30 -2.60 50.46
CA LYS A 83 -25.33 -3.61 50.21
C LYS A 83 -26.37 -3.62 51.33
N GLN A 84 -27.51 -4.26 51.09
CA GLN A 84 -28.66 -4.25 52.00
C GLN A 84 -28.33 -4.70 53.45
N ASP A 85 -27.47 -5.72 53.63
CA ASP A 85 -27.05 -6.24 54.93
C ASP A 85 -25.62 -5.81 55.32
N GLU A 86 -25.08 -4.80 54.62
CA GLU A 86 -23.75 -4.26 54.85
C GLU A 86 -23.83 -2.77 55.17
N LYS A 87 -22.86 -2.24 55.91
CA LYS A 87 -22.73 -0.79 56.20
C LYS A 87 -21.30 -0.37 55.99
N ILE A 88 -21.03 0.92 55.89
CA ILE A 88 -19.67 1.48 55.78
C ILE A 88 -19.35 2.26 57.05
N LEU A 89 -18.11 2.11 57.52
CA LEU A 89 -17.52 2.81 58.65
C LEU A 89 -16.23 3.49 58.20
N ASP A 90 -16.26 4.81 58.13
CA ASP A 90 -15.08 5.60 57.82
C ASP A 90 -14.28 5.93 59.09
N MET A 91 -13.03 5.47 59.15
CA MET A 91 -12.16 5.69 60.28
C MET A 91 -11.73 7.16 60.46
N ASP A 92 -11.74 7.99 59.42
CA ASP A 92 -11.40 9.42 59.54
C ASP A 92 -12.35 10.18 60.48
N LYS A 93 -13.57 9.68 60.66
CA LYS A 93 -14.57 10.31 61.53
C LYS A 93 -14.30 10.09 63.03
N PHE A 94 -13.42 9.16 63.39
CA PHE A 94 -13.15 8.82 64.79
C PHE A 94 -11.70 8.45 65.11
N SER A 95 -10.79 8.41 64.13
CA SER A 95 -9.39 8.01 64.31
C SER A 95 -8.68 8.80 65.41
N PHE A 96 -8.98 10.09 65.55
CA PHE A 96 -8.44 10.94 66.63
C PHE A 96 -8.79 10.45 68.06
N ALA A 97 -9.88 9.69 68.21
CA ALA A 97 -10.30 9.09 69.50
C ALA A 97 -9.61 7.75 69.80
N LEU A 98 -8.81 7.23 68.86
CA LEU A 98 -8.02 6.02 69.05
C LEU A 98 -6.66 6.35 69.69
N ASP A 99 -6.22 5.46 70.57
CA ASP A 99 -4.90 5.46 71.20
C ASP A 99 -3.91 4.66 70.34
N THR A 100 -4.32 3.48 69.89
CA THR A 100 -3.56 2.62 68.97
C THR A 100 -4.52 1.82 68.09
N ALA A 101 -4.11 1.50 66.87
CA ALA A 101 -4.83 0.58 65.99
C ALA A 101 -3.85 -0.32 65.24
N SER A 102 -4.34 -1.50 64.83
CA SER A 102 -3.67 -2.44 63.94
C SER A 102 -4.68 -2.92 62.91
N CYS A 103 -4.31 -2.89 61.64
CA CYS A 103 -5.15 -3.34 60.52
C CYS A 103 -4.44 -4.46 59.75
N ASN A 104 -4.07 -5.53 60.47
CA ASN A 104 -3.53 -6.73 59.86
C ASN A 104 -4.56 -7.86 59.94
N ALA A 105 -4.56 -8.77 58.96
CA ALA A 105 -5.58 -9.82 58.87
C ALA A 105 -5.56 -10.81 60.04
N GLU A 106 -4.43 -10.96 60.75
CA GLU A 106 -4.31 -11.87 61.89
C GLU A 106 -4.75 -11.22 63.22
N GLU A 107 -4.67 -9.89 63.33
CA GLU A 107 -4.91 -9.11 64.54
C GLU A 107 -5.39 -7.68 64.20
N PHE A 108 -6.61 -7.58 63.64
CA PHE A 108 -7.27 -6.30 63.41
C PHE A 108 -7.89 -5.79 64.72
N PHE A 109 -7.39 -4.69 65.27
CA PHE A 109 -7.92 -4.12 66.51
C PHE A 109 -7.85 -2.61 66.58
N LEU A 110 -8.74 -2.03 67.39
CA LEU A 110 -8.83 -0.60 67.69
C LEU A 110 -8.86 -0.39 69.21
N HIS A 111 -7.96 0.45 69.74
CA HIS A 111 -7.90 0.81 71.15
C HIS A 111 -8.33 2.26 71.34
N PHE A 112 -9.32 2.52 72.20
CA PHE A 112 -9.91 3.86 72.37
C PHE A 112 -9.33 4.61 73.56
N LYS A 113 -9.07 5.92 73.38
CA LYS A 113 -8.63 6.83 74.47
C LYS A 113 -9.71 7.04 75.52
N HIS A 114 -10.96 7.15 75.08
CA HIS A 114 -12.09 7.56 75.93
C HIS A 114 -13.15 6.47 76.04
N PRO A 115 -13.54 6.06 77.27
CA PRO A 115 -14.56 5.05 77.48
C PRO A 115 -15.90 5.37 76.82
N LEU A 116 -16.25 6.66 76.71
CA LEU A 116 -17.52 7.09 76.13
C LEU A 116 -17.60 6.78 74.62
N ILE A 117 -16.52 7.01 73.87
CA ILE A 117 -16.47 6.69 72.44
C ILE A 117 -16.41 5.17 72.24
N TYR A 118 -15.67 4.45 73.10
CA TYR A 118 -15.68 2.99 73.12
C TYR A 118 -17.10 2.42 73.32
N GLN A 119 -17.88 2.96 74.27
CA GLN A 119 -19.26 2.51 74.49
C GLN A 119 -20.16 2.84 73.29
N ALA A 120 -19.98 4.01 72.66
CA ALA A 120 -20.70 4.35 71.43
C ALA A 120 -20.37 3.38 70.29
N ALA A 121 -19.09 3.02 70.13
CA ALA A 121 -18.64 2.03 69.14
C ALA A 121 -19.22 0.65 69.45
N LYS A 122 -19.26 0.25 70.72
CA LYS A 122 -19.87 -1.01 71.16
C LYS A 122 -21.36 -1.11 70.80
N ILE A 123 -22.10 -0.03 70.99
CA ILE A 123 -23.52 0.03 70.63
C ILE A 123 -23.70 -0.02 69.10
N ALA A 124 -22.92 0.76 68.36
CA ALA A 124 -23.05 0.86 66.91
C ALA A 124 -22.60 -0.43 66.20
N TRP A 125 -21.42 -0.94 66.53
CA TRP A 125 -20.78 -2.05 65.81
C TRP A 125 -21.23 -3.42 66.30
N GLY A 126 -21.75 -3.52 67.52
CA GLY A 126 -22.39 -4.74 68.02
C GLY A 126 -23.55 -5.23 67.14
N TRP A 127 -24.12 -4.34 66.32
CA TRP A 127 -25.11 -4.67 65.29
C TRP A 127 -24.70 -5.83 64.38
N VAL A 128 -23.41 -5.96 64.06
CA VAL A 128 -22.89 -7.01 63.17
C VAL A 128 -23.03 -8.40 63.78
N ASN A 129 -22.91 -8.51 65.11
CA ASN A 129 -22.97 -9.78 65.82
C ASN A 129 -24.41 -10.32 65.97
N TYR A 130 -25.43 -9.53 65.62
CA TYR A 130 -26.83 -9.92 65.81
C TYR A 130 -27.36 -10.82 64.70
N ASN A 131 -26.69 -10.90 63.55
CA ASN A 131 -27.07 -11.78 62.45
C ASN A 131 -25.83 -12.09 61.60
N GLU A 132 -25.62 -13.36 61.26
CA GLU A 132 -24.47 -13.83 60.46
C GLU A 132 -24.41 -13.26 59.03
N LEU A 133 -25.53 -12.74 58.50
CA LEU A 133 -25.59 -12.04 57.22
C LEU A 133 -25.10 -10.60 57.31
N ARG A 134 -25.03 -10.02 58.51
CA ARG A 134 -24.59 -8.64 58.70
C ARG A 134 -23.08 -8.55 58.61
N SER A 135 -22.62 -7.53 57.92
CA SER A 135 -21.21 -7.14 57.89
C SER A 135 -21.10 -5.63 57.85
N PHE A 136 -19.94 -5.08 58.17
CA PHE A 136 -19.66 -3.69 57.80
C PHE A 136 -18.26 -3.57 57.23
N VAL A 137 -18.10 -2.66 56.28
CA VAL A 137 -16.84 -2.28 55.68
C VAL A 137 -16.20 -1.22 56.55
N ILE A 138 -15.02 -1.48 57.09
CA ILE A 138 -14.19 -0.43 57.69
C ILE A 138 -13.18 0.06 56.65
N VAL A 139 -13.12 1.38 56.49
CA VAL A 139 -12.10 2.05 55.65
C VAL A 139 -11.08 2.68 56.59
N PRO A 140 -9.85 2.16 56.65
CA PRO A 140 -8.89 2.60 57.63
C PRO A 140 -8.27 3.95 57.28
N SER A 141 -7.81 4.71 58.27
CA SER A 141 -7.02 5.93 58.07
C SER A 141 -5.89 6.12 59.09
N TRP A 142 -5.60 5.07 59.87
CA TRP A 142 -4.59 5.09 60.91
C TRP A 142 -3.22 4.77 60.32
N LYS A 143 -2.18 5.40 60.86
CA LYS A 143 -0.80 5.17 60.42
C LYS A 143 -0.40 3.70 60.60
N GLY A 144 0.03 3.06 59.52
CA GLY A 144 0.42 1.63 59.51
C GLY A 144 -0.71 0.66 59.14
N CYS A 145 -1.89 1.16 58.74
CA CYS A 145 -2.98 0.35 58.19
C CYS A 145 -2.98 0.37 56.66
N GLY A 146 -1.93 -0.20 56.05
CA GLY A 146 -1.62 -0.09 54.61
C GLY A 146 -0.60 1.02 54.32
N ASP A 147 -0.55 1.48 53.07
CA ASP A 147 0.11 2.75 52.74
C ASP A 147 -0.49 3.88 53.59
N ASP A 148 0.28 4.93 53.89
CA ASP A 148 -0.16 6.00 54.79
C ASP A 148 -1.57 6.52 54.39
N ARG A 149 -2.59 6.16 55.19
CA ARG A 149 -4.02 6.48 54.99
C ARG A 149 -4.72 5.78 53.80
N SER A 150 -4.41 4.51 53.54
CA SER A 150 -5.09 3.72 52.50
C SER A 150 -6.63 3.71 52.65
N HIS A 151 -7.33 3.98 51.55
CA HIS A 151 -8.79 3.83 51.44
C HIS A 151 -9.22 2.40 51.03
N ASP A 152 -8.38 1.39 51.23
CA ASP A 152 -8.71 0.00 50.92
C ASP A 152 -9.76 -0.56 51.91
N PRO A 153 -10.87 -1.14 51.43
CA PRO A 153 -11.96 -1.58 52.30
C PRO A 153 -11.67 -2.93 52.96
N TRP A 154 -12.01 -3.04 54.25
CA TRP A 154 -11.96 -4.28 55.02
C TRP A 154 -13.35 -4.71 55.46
N VAL A 155 -13.74 -5.95 55.14
CA VAL A 155 -15.06 -6.48 55.50
C VAL A 155 -14.98 -7.10 56.90
N VAL A 156 -15.72 -6.52 57.84
CA VAL A 156 -15.85 -7.00 59.22
C VAL A 156 -17.11 -7.83 59.36
N ARG A 157 -16.95 -9.09 59.76
CA ARG A 157 -18.08 -10.03 59.96
C ARG A 157 -18.45 -10.24 61.42
N LYS A 158 -17.52 -9.94 62.32
CA LYS A 158 -17.70 -10.12 63.76
C LYS A 158 -16.85 -9.13 64.53
N VAL A 159 -17.35 -8.69 65.68
CA VAL A 159 -16.65 -7.79 66.59
C VAL A 159 -16.62 -8.34 68.00
N GLU A 160 -15.44 -8.31 68.63
CA GLU A 160 -15.26 -8.64 70.04
C GLU A 160 -14.83 -7.40 70.84
N PHE A 161 -15.39 -7.25 72.04
CA PHE A 161 -15.24 -6.06 72.88
C PHE A 161 -14.57 -6.43 74.20
N ASP A 162 -13.38 -5.89 74.46
CA ASP A 162 -12.71 -6.00 75.75
C ASP A 162 -12.97 -4.75 76.60
N ASP A 163 -13.98 -4.83 77.45
CA ASP A 163 -14.40 -3.75 78.33
C ASP A 163 -13.33 -3.32 79.34
N LYS A 164 -12.33 -4.17 79.64
CA LYS A 164 -11.28 -3.85 80.62
C LYS A 164 -10.24 -2.91 80.04
N THR A 165 -9.92 -3.11 78.76
CA THR A 165 -8.87 -2.35 78.06
C THR A 165 -9.46 -1.33 77.09
N HIS A 166 -10.78 -1.31 76.86
CA HIS A 166 -11.40 -0.52 75.80
C HIS A 166 -10.84 -0.87 74.41
N LYS A 167 -10.42 -2.12 74.22
CA LYS A 167 -9.95 -2.69 72.95
C LYS A 167 -11.12 -3.34 72.22
N VAL A 168 -11.23 -3.08 70.93
CA VAL A 168 -12.15 -3.73 70.01
C VAL A 168 -11.33 -4.60 69.06
N ILE A 169 -11.68 -5.87 68.94
CA ILE A 169 -11.05 -6.83 68.02
C ILE A 169 -12.04 -7.11 66.90
N LEU A 170 -11.60 -6.96 65.66
CA LEU A 170 -12.43 -7.10 64.46
C LEU A 170 -12.00 -8.37 63.71
N ASP A 171 -12.96 -9.23 63.38
CA ASP A 171 -12.77 -10.29 62.39
C ASP A 171 -12.94 -9.66 61.00
N ALA A 172 -11.82 -9.17 60.46
CA ALA A 172 -11.77 -8.34 59.28
C ALA A 172 -10.93 -9.00 58.18
N SER A 173 -11.43 -8.98 56.95
CA SER A 173 -10.72 -9.46 55.77
C SER A 173 -10.57 -8.36 54.73
N GLU A 174 -9.39 -8.28 54.11
CA GLU A 174 -9.13 -7.32 53.03
C GLU A 174 -10.07 -7.58 51.84
N SER A 175 -10.58 -6.51 51.25
CA SER A 175 -11.50 -6.56 50.11
C SER A 175 -11.17 -5.46 49.10
N ASN A 176 -12.06 -5.25 48.14
CA ASN A 176 -11.99 -4.13 47.20
C ASN A 176 -13.36 -3.49 47.00
N TRP A 177 -13.36 -2.27 46.47
CA TRP A 177 -14.58 -1.48 46.29
C TRP A 177 -15.63 -2.19 45.44
N LYS A 178 -15.21 -2.85 44.36
CA LYS A 178 -16.06 -3.67 43.50
C LYS A 178 -16.79 -4.79 44.25
N LYS A 179 -16.22 -5.35 45.32
CA LYS A 179 -16.85 -6.42 46.12
C LYS A 179 -17.79 -5.90 47.19
N VAL A 180 -17.60 -4.69 47.70
CA VAL A 180 -18.31 -4.20 48.91
C VAL A 180 -19.38 -3.16 48.62
N MET A 181 -19.34 -2.51 47.46
CA MET A 181 -20.36 -1.53 47.06
C MET A 181 -21.55 -2.23 46.40
N ASN A 182 -22.70 -1.58 46.47
CA ASN A 182 -23.89 -1.88 45.68
C ASN A 182 -24.06 -0.87 44.54
N THR A 183 -23.89 0.41 44.84
CA THR A 183 -23.98 1.51 43.88
C THR A 183 -22.86 2.49 44.20
N PHE A 184 -22.36 3.21 43.20
CA PHE A 184 -21.41 4.26 43.42
C PHE A 184 -21.63 5.45 42.49
N VAL A 185 -21.21 6.62 42.97
CA VAL A 185 -21.14 7.85 42.19
C VAL A 185 -19.69 8.31 42.18
N LEU A 186 -19.13 8.53 40.99
CA LEU A 186 -17.74 8.95 40.80
C LEU A 186 -17.72 10.29 40.04
N ASP A 187 -17.13 11.30 40.67
CA ASP A 187 -16.89 12.62 40.09
C ASP A 187 -15.38 12.87 39.99
N PHE A 188 -14.90 13.44 38.89
CA PHE A 188 -13.48 13.77 38.71
C PHE A 188 -13.27 15.13 38.03
N GLY A 189 -12.27 15.91 38.50
CA GLY A 189 -11.97 17.27 38.03
C GLY A 189 -10.79 17.95 38.76
N GLU A 190 -10.53 19.24 38.49
CA GLU A 190 -9.47 20.03 39.17
C GLU A 190 -10.09 20.99 40.20
N MET A 191 -9.51 21.07 41.40
CA MET A 191 -9.94 22.03 42.42
C MET A 191 -8.80 22.63 43.22
N VAL A 192 -9.02 23.85 43.74
CA VAL A 192 -8.15 24.46 44.77
C VAL A 192 -8.58 23.94 46.13
N LEU A 193 -7.72 23.17 46.78
CA LEU A 193 -8.01 22.60 48.10
C LEU A 193 -8.13 23.72 49.16
N GLY A 194 -9.20 23.70 49.97
CA GLY A 194 -9.38 24.62 51.10
C GLY A 194 -10.17 25.92 50.84
N ASN A 195 -10.78 26.13 49.66
CA ASN A 195 -11.54 27.36 49.36
C ASN A 195 -13.07 27.22 49.53
N ASN A 196 -13.69 28.14 50.28
CA ASN A 196 -15.03 28.03 50.91
C ASN A 196 -16.28 28.22 50.00
N LYS A 197 -16.24 27.91 48.69
CA LYS A 197 -17.45 28.04 47.86
C LYS A 197 -18.26 26.74 47.87
N LYS A 198 -19.59 26.88 48.04
CA LYS A 198 -20.57 25.78 48.02
C LYS A 198 -20.36 24.91 46.78
N ARG A 199 -20.41 23.60 47.02
CA ARG A 199 -20.29 22.50 46.07
C ARG A 199 -21.50 22.49 45.14
N ASP A 200 -21.37 23.01 43.93
CA ASP A 200 -22.12 22.52 42.78
C ASP A 200 -21.15 21.59 42.04
N ILE A 201 -21.38 20.28 42.13
CA ILE A 201 -20.54 19.21 41.53
C ILE A 201 -21.28 18.68 40.29
N ILE A 202 -21.78 19.60 39.46
CA ILE A 202 -22.33 19.36 38.10
C ILE A 202 -21.84 20.56 37.26
N PRO A 203 -21.29 20.35 36.05
CA PRO A 203 -19.99 20.89 35.65
C PRO A 203 -20.06 22.33 35.17
N ASP A 204 -19.45 23.24 35.94
CA ASP A 204 -18.86 24.43 35.34
C ASP A 204 -17.51 24.01 34.74
N LEU A 205 -17.42 24.08 33.41
CA LEU A 205 -16.31 23.56 32.61
C LEU A 205 -14.99 24.33 32.81
N ASP A 206 -14.98 25.29 33.73
CA ASP A 206 -13.84 26.16 34.04
C ASP A 206 -12.96 25.62 35.19
N LYS A 207 -13.34 24.50 35.82
CA LYS A 207 -12.62 23.88 36.95
C LYS A 207 -12.29 22.42 36.68
N LYS A 208 -11.43 22.20 35.70
CA LYS A 208 -11.30 20.90 35.09
C LYS A 208 -9.87 20.38 35.10
N PHE A 209 -9.83 19.06 35.06
CA PHE A 209 -8.68 18.23 34.86
C PHE A 209 -7.99 18.55 33.54
N THR A 210 -6.73 18.98 33.61
CA THR A 210 -5.94 19.39 32.44
C THR A 210 -4.88 18.34 32.19
N LEU A 211 -5.04 17.61 31.09
CA LEU A 211 -4.11 16.61 30.64
C LEU A 211 -3.15 17.25 29.65
N ASP A 212 -1.86 17.33 30.01
CA ASP A 212 -0.83 17.77 29.09
C ASP A 212 -0.65 16.69 28.01
N VAL A 213 -0.83 17.08 26.75
CA VAL A 213 -0.58 16.20 25.60
C VAL A 213 0.72 16.56 24.90
N SER A 214 1.51 17.47 25.47
CA SER A 214 2.73 17.97 24.83
C SER A 214 3.81 16.90 24.84
N SER A 215 4.40 16.65 23.67
CA SER A 215 5.48 15.69 23.52
C SER A 215 6.33 16.00 22.29
N SER A 216 7.63 15.77 22.40
CA SER A 216 8.57 15.81 21.26
C SER A 216 8.72 14.41 20.67
N PHE A 217 8.79 14.31 19.34
CA PHE A 217 8.95 13.02 18.67
C PHE A 217 10.42 12.71 18.35
N PRO A 218 10.77 11.44 18.10
CA PRO A 218 12.10 11.06 17.65
C PRO A 218 12.48 11.75 16.32
N GLU A 219 13.74 12.21 16.22
CA GLU A 219 14.26 12.87 15.01
C GLU A 219 14.31 11.92 13.80
N GLU A 220 14.60 10.63 13.99
CA GLU A 220 14.58 9.65 12.90
C GLU A 220 13.26 8.86 12.94
N ILE A 221 12.52 8.89 11.83
CA ILE A 221 11.29 8.11 11.66
C ILE A 221 11.67 6.70 11.19
N PHE A 222 12.44 6.61 10.11
CA PHE A 222 13.04 5.34 9.70
C PHE A 222 14.24 5.55 8.78
N SER A 223 15.10 4.54 8.77
CA SER A 223 16.20 4.43 7.81
C SER A 223 16.20 3.02 7.25
N TRP A 224 15.96 2.92 5.94
CA TRP A 224 16.05 1.69 5.17
C TRP A 224 17.27 1.79 4.26
N GLU A 225 18.15 0.78 4.34
CA GLU A 225 19.31 0.67 3.47
C GLU A 225 19.41 -0.76 2.93
N VAL A 226 19.70 -0.89 1.64
CA VAL A 226 20.12 -2.14 1.03
C VAL A 226 21.49 -1.96 0.38
N ASP A 227 22.48 -2.69 0.90
CA ASP A 227 23.81 -2.79 0.31
C ASP A 227 24.14 -4.28 0.08
N THR A 228 23.68 -4.81 -1.05
CA THR A 228 23.89 -6.23 -1.42
C THR A 228 24.61 -6.32 -2.77
N GLY A 229 25.80 -5.71 -2.83
CA GLY A 229 26.72 -5.84 -3.98
C GLY A 229 26.30 -4.98 -5.18
N VAL A 230 25.33 -5.43 -5.98
CA VAL A 230 24.86 -4.73 -7.20
C VAL A 230 23.62 -3.85 -6.96
N LEU A 231 23.01 -3.94 -5.78
CA LEU A 231 21.87 -3.13 -5.35
C LEU A 231 22.35 -2.23 -4.21
N ASN A 232 22.31 -0.92 -4.43
CA ASN A 232 22.58 0.11 -3.43
C ASN A 232 21.39 1.09 -3.44
N ALA A 233 20.67 1.16 -2.33
CA ALA A 233 19.67 2.19 -2.12
C ALA A 233 19.45 2.48 -0.64
N THR A 234 19.11 3.73 -0.36
CA THR A 234 18.82 4.31 0.94
C THR A 234 17.51 5.08 0.86
N LEU A 235 16.65 4.87 1.85
CA LEU A 235 15.47 5.69 2.10
C LEU A 235 15.48 6.07 3.58
N GLN A 236 15.60 7.35 3.85
CA GLN A 236 15.52 7.90 5.19
C GLN A 236 14.34 8.86 5.29
N ALA A 237 13.61 8.76 6.39
CA ALA A 237 12.61 9.75 6.79
C ALA A 237 13.00 10.28 8.16
N ASN A 238 13.07 11.60 8.28
CA ASN A 238 13.33 12.29 9.54
C ASN A 238 12.14 13.19 9.90
N CYS A 239 12.04 13.41 11.19
CA CYS A 239 11.18 14.37 11.84
C CYS A 239 12.06 15.56 12.26
N ASP A 240 12.01 16.63 11.48
CA ASP A 240 12.87 17.82 11.69
C ASP A 240 12.33 18.70 12.83
N ASP A 241 11.01 18.75 12.96
CA ASP A 241 10.27 19.43 14.03
C ASP A 241 8.91 18.74 14.15
N CYS A 242 8.81 17.71 14.99
CA CYS A 242 7.51 17.11 15.26
C CYS A 242 7.25 16.94 16.74
N GLY A 243 6.00 17.20 17.08
CA GLY A 243 5.53 17.09 18.42
C GLY A 243 4.07 17.47 18.52
N THR A 244 3.52 17.19 19.69
CA THR A 244 2.26 17.73 20.14
C THR A 244 2.49 18.84 21.15
N GLU A 245 1.53 19.75 21.22
CA GLU A 245 1.47 20.81 22.21
C GLU A 245 0.03 20.97 22.74
N GLY A 246 -0.07 21.55 23.93
CA GLY A 246 -1.33 21.96 24.52
C GLY A 246 -1.89 20.95 25.49
N SER A 247 -3.16 21.09 25.82
CA SER A 247 -3.78 20.27 26.84
C SER A 247 -5.26 19.97 26.57
N LEU A 248 -5.68 18.79 26.99
CA LEU A 248 -7.07 18.36 26.91
C LEU A 248 -7.71 18.45 28.30
N VAL A 249 -8.90 19.04 28.32
CA VAL A 249 -9.53 19.42 29.56
C VAL A 249 -10.82 18.64 29.78
N PHE A 250 -10.78 17.72 30.74
CA PHE A 250 -11.82 16.72 31.00
C PHE A 250 -12.66 17.06 32.23
N ALA A 251 -13.93 16.65 32.18
CA ALA A 251 -14.77 16.49 33.36
C ALA A 251 -15.76 15.36 33.10
N GLY A 252 -15.96 14.50 34.10
CA GLY A 252 -16.94 13.44 34.01
C GLY A 252 -17.65 13.16 35.32
N HIS A 253 -18.82 12.54 35.18
CA HIS A 253 -19.72 12.16 36.25
C HIS A 253 -20.31 10.80 35.90
N VAL A 254 -20.18 9.87 36.83
CA VAL A 254 -20.53 8.47 36.62
C VAL A 254 -21.39 7.99 37.78
N GLU A 255 -22.53 7.38 37.46
CA GLU A 255 -23.38 6.65 38.39
C GLU A 255 -23.51 5.22 37.88
N ALA A 256 -23.19 4.24 38.71
CA ALA A 256 -23.30 2.83 38.33
C ALA A 256 -23.66 1.94 39.52
N SER A 257 -24.34 0.84 39.22
CA SER A 257 -24.72 -0.19 40.17
C SER A 257 -24.08 -1.53 39.85
N LEU A 258 -23.83 -2.31 40.90
CA LEU A 258 -23.16 -3.60 40.85
C LEU A 258 -24.21 -4.69 41.07
N GLY A 259 -24.60 -5.33 39.98
CA GLY A 259 -25.57 -6.41 39.97
C GLY A 259 -24.94 -7.80 39.93
N TRP A 260 -25.79 -8.81 40.14
CA TRP A 260 -25.52 -10.23 39.91
C TRP A 260 -25.00 -10.59 38.50
N THR A 261 -25.27 -9.80 37.46
CA THR A 261 -24.84 -10.03 36.07
C THR A 261 -23.66 -9.16 35.63
N GLY A 262 -23.08 -8.34 36.52
CA GLY A 262 -22.03 -7.39 36.20
C GLY A 262 -22.39 -5.95 36.57
N ILE A 263 -21.71 -4.98 35.95
CA ILE A 263 -21.92 -3.55 36.17
C ILE A 263 -23.08 -3.04 35.30
N ASP A 264 -24.04 -2.32 35.90
CA ASP A 264 -25.07 -1.56 35.20
C ASP A 264 -24.77 -0.06 35.34
N ILE A 265 -24.57 0.62 34.21
CA ILE A 265 -24.20 2.04 34.16
C ILE A 265 -25.48 2.87 34.18
N ASP A 266 -25.82 3.48 35.30
CA ASP A 266 -27.02 4.31 35.46
C ASP A 266 -26.90 5.67 34.76
N LYS A 267 -25.71 6.27 34.80
CA LYS A 267 -25.39 7.54 34.14
C LYS A 267 -23.90 7.62 33.84
N PHE A 268 -23.56 8.08 32.64
CA PHE A 268 -22.17 8.33 32.26
C PHE A 268 -22.11 9.62 31.44
N GLU A 269 -21.68 10.70 32.08
CA GLU A 269 -21.45 11.99 31.44
C GLU A 269 -19.93 12.23 31.34
N LEU A 270 -19.44 12.46 30.13
CA LEU A 270 -18.06 12.86 29.89
C LEU A 270 -18.04 14.10 29.02
N SER A 271 -17.19 15.06 29.36
CA SER A 271 -16.96 16.26 28.56
C SER A 271 -15.47 16.53 28.34
N VAL A 272 -15.12 16.91 27.12
CA VAL A 272 -13.73 17.18 26.71
C VAL A 272 -13.68 18.53 25.98
N LYS A 273 -12.67 19.34 26.29
CA LYS A 273 -12.37 20.62 25.62
C LYS A 273 -10.86 20.76 25.40
N PRO A 274 -10.38 21.11 24.21
CA PRO A 274 -8.97 21.42 23.98
C PRO A 274 -8.60 22.82 24.53
N GLN A 275 -7.33 22.97 24.90
CA GLN A 275 -6.67 24.23 25.19
C GLN A 275 -5.31 24.27 24.48
N GLY A 276 -5.24 25.03 23.39
CA GLY A 276 -4.04 25.18 22.58
C GLY A 276 -3.54 23.86 21.98
N VAL A 277 -4.44 22.90 21.73
CA VAL A 277 -4.05 21.57 21.24
C VAL A 277 -3.60 21.66 19.80
N LYS A 278 -2.34 21.32 19.55
CA LYS A 278 -1.72 21.31 18.23
C LYS A 278 -0.84 20.09 18.05
N ALA A 279 -0.75 19.60 16.83
CA ALA A 279 0.22 18.62 16.40
C ALA A 279 0.98 19.22 15.22
N HIS A 280 2.30 19.37 15.35
CA HIS A 280 3.18 19.75 14.26
C HIS A 280 3.95 18.52 13.78
N VAL A 281 4.02 18.35 12.46
CA VAL A 281 4.70 17.25 11.80
C VAL A 281 5.54 17.83 10.67
N GLY A 282 6.78 18.19 11.01
CA GLY A 282 7.84 18.56 10.08
C GLY A 282 8.61 17.33 9.61
N VAL A 283 8.42 16.92 8.36
CA VAL A 283 9.03 15.70 7.80
C VAL A 283 10.06 16.09 6.75
N SER A 284 11.24 15.49 6.83
CA SER A 284 12.17 15.38 5.70
C SER A 284 12.29 13.94 5.21
N LEU A 285 12.41 13.78 3.90
CA LEU A 285 12.58 12.50 3.22
C LEU A 285 13.81 12.58 2.33
N GLU A 286 14.72 11.65 2.50
CA GLU A 286 15.92 11.49 1.67
C GLU A 286 15.88 10.14 0.96
N PHE A 287 15.95 10.17 -0.37
CA PHE A 287 16.01 8.99 -1.22
C PHE A 287 17.34 9.01 -1.97
N GLN A 288 18.02 7.88 -2.03
CA GLN A 288 19.20 7.70 -2.86
C GLN A 288 19.28 6.26 -3.36
N GLY A 289 19.34 6.02 -4.67
CA GLY A 289 19.57 4.67 -5.20
C GLY A 289 18.85 4.34 -6.51
N GLU A 290 19.05 3.13 -7.02
CA GLU A 290 18.39 2.61 -8.24
C GLU A 290 17.88 1.18 -7.98
N VAL A 291 16.67 1.07 -7.45
CA VAL A 291 16.03 -0.19 -7.01
C VAL A 291 14.53 -0.23 -7.37
N ASP A 292 14.07 -1.32 -7.99
CA ASP A 292 12.67 -1.53 -8.43
C ASP A 292 12.06 -2.78 -7.78
N PHE A 293 11.04 -2.60 -6.95
CA PHE A 293 10.35 -3.65 -6.21
C PHE A 293 8.94 -3.95 -6.75
N ARG A 294 8.50 -3.33 -7.85
CA ARG A 294 7.14 -3.48 -8.41
C ARG A 294 6.78 -4.90 -8.81
N ASP A 295 7.79 -5.72 -9.11
CA ASP A 295 7.67 -7.13 -9.47
C ASP A 295 8.17 -8.09 -8.36
N PHE A 296 8.50 -7.57 -7.17
CA PHE A 296 8.95 -8.31 -5.99
C PHE A 296 8.01 -8.05 -4.79
N VAL A 297 8.27 -8.66 -3.63
CA VAL A 297 7.59 -8.24 -2.40
C VAL A 297 8.06 -6.82 -2.10
N GLN A 298 7.15 -5.86 -2.24
CA GLN A 298 7.41 -4.46 -1.95
C GLN A 298 7.97 -4.34 -0.52
N PRO A 299 9.11 -3.67 -0.31
CA PRO A 299 9.55 -3.28 1.01
C PRO A 299 8.46 -2.39 1.60
N SER A 300 7.78 -2.97 2.57
CA SER A 300 6.77 -2.29 3.36
C SER A 300 7.06 -2.54 4.81
N GLN A 301 6.99 -1.49 5.60
CA GLN A 301 7.06 -1.60 7.04
C GLN A 301 5.95 -0.78 7.64
N GLU A 302 5.28 -1.36 8.62
CA GLU A 302 4.50 -0.61 9.60
C GLU A 302 5.39 -0.44 10.83
N LEU A 303 5.52 0.80 11.26
CA LEU A 303 6.35 1.23 12.35
C LEU A 303 5.44 1.85 13.39
N ASN A 304 5.38 1.25 14.58
CA ASN A 304 5.01 1.98 15.77
C ASN A 304 6.26 2.74 16.21
N LEU A 305 6.32 4.02 15.84
CA LEU A 305 7.48 4.90 16.04
C LEU A 305 7.62 5.33 17.48
N LEU A 306 6.47 5.43 18.16
CA LEU A 306 6.41 5.94 19.50
C LEU A 306 5.09 5.49 20.13
N ASP A 307 5.22 4.66 21.15
CA ASP A 307 4.19 4.41 22.13
C ASP A 307 4.61 5.19 23.38
N ILE A 308 4.01 6.38 23.57
CA ILE A 308 4.20 7.11 24.81
C ILE A 308 3.10 6.69 25.77
N PRO A 309 3.46 5.95 26.83
CA PRO A 309 2.60 5.91 27.98
C PRO A 309 2.70 7.26 28.68
N VAL A 310 1.81 8.16 28.30
CA VAL A 310 1.78 9.51 28.84
C VAL A 310 1.33 9.44 30.29
N SER A 311 1.86 10.32 31.14
CA SER A 311 1.50 10.38 32.55
C SER A 311 -0.01 10.53 32.73
N GLY A 312 -0.59 9.59 33.46
CA GLY A 312 -2.00 9.58 33.81
C GLY A 312 -2.18 9.66 35.32
N TRP A 313 -3.43 9.61 35.76
CA TRP A 313 -3.76 9.52 37.18
C TRP A 313 -4.42 8.19 37.48
N ARG A 314 -4.10 7.63 38.64
CA ARG A 314 -4.65 6.36 39.07
C ARG A 314 -5.06 6.39 40.53
N ILE A 315 -6.15 5.71 40.81
CA ILE A 315 -6.51 5.17 42.13
C ILE A 315 -6.57 3.66 41.92
N PRO A 316 -5.58 2.90 42.42
CA PRO A 316 -5.52 1.45 42.20
C PRO A 316 -6.87 0.77 42.47
N LYS A 317 -7.32 -0.12 41.58
CA LYS A 317 -8.59 -0.88 41.67
C LYS A 317 -9.89 -0.07 41.56
N VAL A 318 -9.81 1.25 41.36
CA VAL A 318 -10.99 2.14 41.37
C VAL A 318 -11.09 2.94 40.09
N PHE A 319 -10.01 3.60 39.71
CA PHE A 319 -10.01 4.59 38.63
C PHE A 319 -8.64 4.66 37.99
N GLN A 320 -8.60 4.61 36.67
CA GLN A 320 -7.42 4.93 35.89
C GLN A 320 -7.84 5.87 34.77
N PHE A 321 -7.08 6.94 34.59
CA PHE A 321 -7.24 7.86 33.49
C PHE A 321 -5.85 8.16 32.93
N GLY A 322 -5.69 8.07 31.62
CA GLY A 322 -4.48 8.57 30.97
C GLY A 322 -4.64 8.65 29.46
N PRO A 323 -3.87 9.51 28.78
CA PRO A 323 -3.67 9.38 27.36
C PRO A 323 -2.77 8.20 27.08
N HIS A 324 -2.94 7.66 25.88
CA HIS A 324 -2.00 6.79 25.24
C HIS A 324 -1.79 7.34 23.83
N VAL A 325 -0.59 7.81 23.57
CA VAL A 325 -0.20 8.36 22.26
C VAL A 325 0.53 7.28 21.51
N GLU A 326 -0.04 6.86 20.40
CA GLU A 326 0.61 5.96 19.46
C GLU A 326 0.91 6.73 18.17
N ILE A 327 2.15 6.66 17.71
CA ILE A 327 2.54 7.18 16.40
C ILE A 327 2.81 6.01 15.50
N ASN A 328 1.97 5.88 14.48
CA ASN A 328 2.14 4.88 13.44
C ASN A 328 2.64 5.57 12.18
N ALA A 329 3.66 4.99 11.56
CA ALA A 329 4.03 5.32 10.20
C ALA A 329 4.14 4.04 9.40
N GLY A 330 3.93 4.16 8.10
CA GLY A 330 4.27 3.10 7.21
C GLY A 330 4.67 3.62 5.86
N TYR A 331 5.42 2.77 5.18
CA TYR A 331 5.87 3.05 3.84
C TYR A 331 5.67 1.82 2.97
N VAL A 332 5.46 2.06 1.69
CA VAL A 332 5.56 1.04 0.65
C VAL A 332 6.43 1.63 -0.46
N ILE A 333 7.56 0.97 -0.73
CA ILE A 333 8.48 1.37 -1.78
C ILE A 333 8.15 0.55 -3.03
N ASP A 334 7.67 1.21 -4.08
CA ASP A 334 7.45 0.57 -5.38
C ASP A 334 8.77 0.64 -6.20
N TYR A 335 9.36 1.83 -6.32
CA TYR A 335 10.60 2.06 -7.08
C TYR A 335 11.32 3.34 -6.59
N ILE A 336 12.64 3.29 -6.47
CA ILE A 336 13.52 4.44 -6.21
C ILE A 336 14.58 4.49 -7.32
N GLY A 337 14.64 5.60 -8.06
CA GLY A 337 15.67 5.90 -9.04
C GLY A 337 16.19 7.33 -8.90
N GLY A 338 17.47 7.50 -8.57
CA GLY A 338 18.11 8.81 -8.43
C GLY A 338 18.26 9.25 -6.97
N SER A 339 18.36 10.56 -6.74
CA SER A 339 18.53 11.14 -5.40
C SER A 339 17.66 12.36 -5.16
N ALA A 340 17.06 12.46 -3.98
CA ALA A 340 16.39 13.68 -3.56
C ALA A 340 16.20 13.84 -2.08
N VAL A 341 16.05 15.12 -1.72
CA VAL A 341 15.63 15.58 -0.41
C VAL A 341 14.34 16.38 -0.56
N PHE A 342 13.30 15.94 0.14
CA PHE A 342 12.00 16.60 0.27
C PHE A 342 11.84 17.03 1.73
N SER A 343 11.34 18.23 2.00
CA SER A 343 10.95 18.63 3.36
C SER A 343 9.68 19.48 3.37
N THR A 344 8.76 19.17 4.28
CA THR A 344 7.50 19.90 4.47
C THR A 344 7.08 19.83 5.94
N GLY A 345 6.25 20.79 6.38
CA GLY A 345 5.64 20.75 7.70
C GLY A 345 4.13 20.93 7.67
N ILE A 346 3.46 20.31 8.63
CA ILE A 346 2.00 20.30 8.76
C ILE A 346 1.66 20.57 10.22
N THR A 347 0.87 21.60 10.47
CA THR A 347 0.34 21.91 11.79
C THR A 347 -1.16 21.69 11.78
N ALA A 348 -1.63 20.71 12.54
CA ALA A 348 -3.04 20.51 12.82
C ALA A 348 -3.37 21.13 14.19
N SER A 349 -4.32 22.06 14.24
CA SER A 349 -4.75 22.73 15.48
C SER A 349 -6.22 22.46 15.74
N ILE A 350 -6.60 22.07 16.96
CA ILE A 350 -8.02 21.95 17.33
C ILE A 350 -8.46 23.28 17.95
N PRO A 351 -9.53 23.93 17.43
CA PRO A 351 -10.02 25.17 18.01
C PRO A 351 -10.38 25.03 19.49
N ASP A 352 -9.96 25.97 20.33
CA ASP A 352 -10.32 26.02 21.77
C ASP A 352 -11.84 26.13 22.03
N THR A 353 -12.61 26.46 21.00
CA THR A 353 -14.09 26.46 21.06
C THR A 353 -14.70 25.06 20.94
N ALA A 354 -13.91 24.04 20.60
CA ALA A 354 -14.38 22.68 20.44
C ALA A 354 -14.90 22.11 21.76
N ILE A 355 -15.98 21.33 21.68
CA ILE A 355 -16.55 20.65 22.83
C ILE A 355 -17.16 19.32 22.41
N ALA A 356 -16.78 18.26 23.13
CA ALA A 356 -17.38 16.94 23.00
C ALA A 356 -18.04 16.60 24.33
N LYS A 357 -19.29 16.14 24.28
CA LYS A 357 -20.05 15.62 25.42
C LYS A 357 -20.65 14.27 25.04
N LEU A 358 -20.48 13.30 25.92
CA LEU A 358 -21.07 11.97 25.83
C LEU A 358 -22.00 11.76 27.02
N ASP A 359 -23.21 11.28 26.75
CA ASP A 359 -24.17 10.75 27.72
C ASP A 359 -24.72 9.41 27.21
N LEU A 360 -24.19 8.29 27.71
CA LEU A 360 -24.49 6.94 27.19
C LEU A 360 -25.97 6.52 27.28
N LYS A 361 -26.82 7.20 28.07
CA LYS A 361 -28.25 6.86 28.22
C LYS A 361 -29.22 7.90 27.63
N ALA A 362 -28.73 9.00 27.05
CA ALA A 362 -29.58 9.96 26.35
C ALA A 362 -29.92 9.51 24.92
N GLU A 363 -31.10 9.92 24.41
CA GLU A 363 -31.57 9.60 23.05
C GLU A 363 -30.66 10.23 21.97
N ASP A 364 -30.08 11.39 22.27
CA ASP A 364 -28.98 12.05 21.54
C ASP A 364 -27.70 11.97 22.40
N SER A 365 -27.14 10.77 22.54
CA SER A 365 -26.05 10.45 23.46
C SER A 365 -24.73 11.22 23.23
N VAL A 366 -24.61 11.97 22.14
CA VAL A 366 -23.36 12.62 21.73
C VAL A 366 -23.61 14.04 21.23
N GLN A 367 -22.98 15.04 21.86
CA GLN A 367 -22.92 16.42 21.37
C GLN A 367 -21.47 16.79 21.07
N VAL A 368 -21.15 16.95 19.79
CA VAL A 368 -19.79 17.29 19.35
C VAL A 368 -19.84 18.49 18.43
N SER A 369 -18.97 19.47 18.69
CA SER A 369 -18.84 20.67 17.86
C SER A 369 -17.40 21.19 17.89
N GLY A 370 -16.93 21.74 16.75
CA GLY A 370 -15.63 22.41 16.64
C GLY A 370 -14.40 21.50 16.64
N TRP A 371 -14.56 20.17 16.64
CA TRP A 371 -13.45 19.21 16.67
C TRP A 371 -12.80 18.92 15.31
N THR A 372 -13.29 19.54 14.24
CA THR A 372 -12.59 19.53 12.95
C THR A 372 -11.32 20.39 13.09
N PRO A 373 -10.12 19.82 12.91
CA PRO A 373 -8.89 20.58 13.10
C PRO A 373 -8.70 21.59 11.96
N GLU A 374 -8.07 22.71 12.28
CA GLU A 374 -7.55 23.69 11.34
C GLU A 374 -6.15 23.25 10.90
N ILE A 375 -5.92 23.19 9.60
CA ILE A 375 -4.65 22.75 9.01
C ILE A 375 -3.89 23.97 8.50
N GLU A 376 -2.67 24.15 8.99
CA GLU A 376 -1.66 25.06 8.46
C GLU A 376 -0.51 24.23 7.89
N THR A 377 0.11 24.71 6.81
CA THR A 377 1.18 23.97 6.13
C THR A 377 2.37 24.87 5.87
N ASP A 378 3.57 24.30 6.01
CA ASP A 378 4.80 24.96 5.62
C ASP A 378 5.03 24.83 4.11
N PRO A 379 5.80 25.75 3.50
CA PRO A 379 6.17 25.64 2.10
C PRO A 379 6.94 24.34 1.85
N LEU A 380 6.58 23.64 0.76
CA LEU A 380 7.34 22.49 0.32
C LEU A 380 8.72 22.92 -0.21
N GLU A 381 9.79 22.37 0.35
CA GLU A 381 11.14 22.47 -0.21
C GLU A 381 11.55 21.15 -0.87
N LEU A 382 12.01 21.23 -2.12
CA LEU A 382 12.40 20.06 -2.92
C LEU A 382 13.74 20.30 -3.62
N ARG A 383 14.69 19.38 -3.42
CA ARG A 383 15.96 19.30 -4.17
C ARG A 383 16.07 17.89 -4.76
N ALA A 384 15.94 17.75 -6.08
CA ALA A 384 15.70 16.46 -6.71
C ALA A 384 16.37 16.27 -8.08
N GLU A 385 16.93 15.06 -8.31
CA GLU A 385 17.12 14.39 -9.61
C GLU A 385 16.52 12.98 -9.45
N ILE A 386 15.23 12.78 -9.77
CA ILE A 386 14.50 11.55 -9.40
C ILE A 386 13.60 10.98 -10.52
N ASP A 387 13.53 9.65 -10.58
CA ASP A 387 12.36 8.87 -10.98
C ASP A 387 11.97 7.97 -9.79
N ALA A 388 10.82 8.18 -9.13
CA ALA A 388 10.43 7.41 -7.94
C ALA A 388 8.92 7.31 -7.77
N GLN A 389 8.46 6.14 -7.35
CA GLN A 389 7.07 5.88 -6.99
C GLN A 389 7.04 5.32 -5.57
N THR A 390 6.51 6.10 -4.63
CA THR A 390 6.40 5.71 -3.23
C THR A 390 5.04 6.10 -2.68
N ARG A 391 4.56 5.32 -1.70
CA ARG A 391 3.44 5.71 -0.84
C ARG A 391 3.93 5.79 0.57
N LEU A 392 3.75 6.96 1.17
CA LEU A 392 4.07 7.21 2.57
C LEU A 392 2.80 7.57 3.29
N TYR A 393 2.61 6.97 4.46
CA TYR A 393 1.57 7.40 5.37
C TYR A 393 2.13 7.53 6.77
N THR A 394 1.66 8.55 7.47
CA THR A 394 1.88 8.72 8.90
C THR A 394 0.56 9.11 9.53
N GLU A 395 0.27 8.49 10.67
CA GLU A 395 -0.83 8.87 11.53
C GLU A 395 -0.35 9.01 12.98
N ILE A 396 -0.75 10.10 13.61
CA ILE A 396 -0.65 10.23 15.07
C ILE A 396 -2.01 9.83 15.62
N ALA A 397 -2.04 8.73 16.36
CA ALA A 397 -3.21 8.24 17.07
C ALA A 397 -3.09 8.64 18.55
N LEU A 398 -3.74 9.74 18.92
CA LEU A 398 -3.95 10.08 20.32
C LEU A 398 -5.19 9.34 20.81
N SER A 399 -5.01 8.38 21.72
CA SER A 399 -6.10 7.78 22.48
C SER A 399 -6.13 8.33 23.90
N VAL A 400 -7.32 8.47 24.49
CA VAL A 400 -7.47 8.77 25.92
C VAL A 400 -8.45 7.77 26.50
N SER A 401 -8.01 7.01 27.50
CA SER A 401 -8.81 5.99 28.14
C SER A 401 -9.16 6.37 29.58
N ILE A 402 -10.42 6.07 29.93
CA ILE A 402 -10.91 6.13 31.30
C ILE A 402 -11.35 4.73 31.67
N THR A 403 -10.78 4.15 32.71
CA THR A 403 -11.16 2.83 33.24
C THR A 403 -11.67 2.99 34.67
N ILE A 404 -12.83 2.42 34.95
CA ILE A 404 -13.46 2.43 36.27
C ILE A 404 -13.64 0.99 36.75
N LEU A 405 -13.14 0.71 37.96
CA LEU A 405 -13.15 -0.61 38.63
C LEU A 405 -12.29 -1.73 37.97
N ASP A 406 -11.18 -1.36 37.32
CA ASP A 406 -10.17 -2.25 36.71
C ASP A 406 -10.79 -3.48 35.98
N ASP A 407 -10.34 -4.71 36.28
CA ASP A 407 -10.82 -5.96 35.65
C ASP A 407 -12.35 -6.07 35.75
N ASN A 408 -13.03 -6.38 34.64
CA ASN A 408 -14.49 -6.34 34.49
C ASN A 408 -15.15 -4.99 34.88
N GLY A 409 -14.48 -3.89 34.54
CA GLY A 409 -14.95 -2.52 34.70
C GLY A 409 -15.73 -2.00 33.50
N PHE A 410 -15.70 -0.69 33.31
CA PHE A 410 -16.14 -0.04 32.06
C PHE A 410 -15.30 1.19 31.80
N GLY A 411 -15.33 1.64 30.55
CA GLY A 411 -14.52 2.75 30.11
C GLY A 411 -14.98 3.42 28.84
N VAL A 412 -14.30 4.52 28.53
CA VAL A 412 -14.44 5.25 27.28
C VAL A 412 -13.06 5.54 26.73
N ASP A 413 -12.90 5.24 25.44
CA ASP A 413 -11.72 5.52 24.65
C ASP A 413 -12.08 6.63 23.64
N LEU A 414 -11.39 7.76 23.73
CA LEU A 414 -11.40 8.79 22.69
C LEU A 414 -10.20 8.56 21.78
N ALA A 415 -10.39 8.24 20.51
CA ALA A 415 -9.33 8.01 19.54
C ALA A 415 -9.32 9.11 18.47
N LEU A 416 -8.29 9.95 18.48
CA LEU A 416 -8.04 10.99 17.50
C LEU A 416 -6.85 10.58 16.62
N LYS A 417 -7.08 10.48 15.31
CA LYS A 417 -6.05 10.26 14.28
C LYS A 417 -5.84 11.54 13.48
N VAL A 418 -4.81 12.33 13.81
CA VAL A 418 -4.53 13.64 13.20
C VAL A 418 -3.04 14.00 13.34
N PRO A 419 -2.34 14.43 12.26
CA PRO A 419 -2.75 14.37 10.85
C PRO A 419 -2.62 12.94 10.30
N GLN A 420 -3.50 12.57 9.37
CA GLN A 420 -3.33 11.38 8.52
C GLN A 420 -2.72 11.84 7.20
N LEU A 421 -1.39 11.90 7.12
CA LEU A 421 -0.71 12.33 5.90
C LEU A 421 -0.65 11.15 4.94
N THR A 422 -1.07 11.37 3.70
CA THR A 422 -0.84 10.45 2.57
C THR A 422 -0.06 11.20 1.50
N VAL A 423 1.11 10.68 1.13
CA VAL A 423 1.93 11.21 0.03
C VAL A 423 2.04 10.15 -1.05
N THR A 424 1.71 10.53 -2.29
CA THR A 424 1.93 9.71 -3.48
C THR A 424 2.85 10.46 -4.43
N THR A 425 3.99 9.85 -4.75
CA THR A 425 4.90 10.38 -5.77
C THR A 425 4.72 9.62 -7.09
N SER A 426 4.81 10.33 -8.21
CA SER A 426 4.90 9.73 -9.53
C SER A 426 5.91 10.47 -10.39
N GLY A 427 6.99 9.77 -10.76
CA GLY A 427 7.92 10.19 -11.81
C GLY A 427 7.48 9.70 -13.18
N GLY A 428 7.90 10.37 -14.25
CA GLY A 428 7.73 9.85 -15.60
C GLY A 428 8.04 10.84 -16.72
N VAL A 429 7.57 10.52 -17.92
CA VAL A 429 7.74 11.34 -19.12
C VAL A 429 6.39 11.63 -19.80
N ASP A 430 6.11 12.91 -20.13
CA ASP A 430 5.01 13.33 -21.02
C ASP A 430 5.59 14.16 -22.16
N LEU A 431 5.41 13.68 -23.39
CA LEU A 431 5.92 14.31 -24.60
C LEU A 431 5.31 15.68 -24.91
N ASN A 432 4.17 15.99 -24.28
CA ASN A 432 3.56 17.32 -24.40
C ASN A 432 4.06 18.28 -23.32
N GLY A 433 4.90 17.84 -22.38
CA GLY A 433 5.33 18.54 -21.18
C GLY A 433 4.70 17.90 -19.94
N PHE A 434 5.53 17.47 -18.99
CA PHE A 434 5.14 16.62 -17.85
C PHE A 434 4.12 17.28 -16.92
N CYS A 435 4.32 18.56 -16.64
CA CYS A 435 3.49 19.34 -15.73
C CYS A 435 2.47 20.20 -16.46
N ALA A 436 2.87 20.89 -17.53
CA ALA A 436 1.97 21.59 -18.42
C ALA A 436 2.40 21.48 -19.89
N PRO A 437 1.45 21.68 -20.85
CA PRO A 437 1.78 21.68 -22.26
C PRO A 437 2.89 22.69 -22.63
N GLY A 438 4.02 22.20 -23.13
CA GLY A 438 5.18 23.00 -23.53
C GLY A 438 6.28 23.16 -22.48
N GLU A 439 6.14 22.54 -21.30
CA GLU A 439 7.23 22.40 -20.30
C GLU A 439 8.12 21.18 -20.59
N ASP A 440 9.12 20.97 -19.73
CA ASP A 440 10.05 19.83 -19.83
C ASP A 440 9.31 18.49 -19.80
N VAL A 441 9.84 17.51 -20.53
CA VAL A 441 9.13 16.25 -20.79
C VAL A 441 9.26 15.26 -19.64
N PHE A 442 10.29 15.38 -18.81
CA PHE A 442 10.38 14.62 -17.57
C PHE A 442 9.81 15.45 -16.44
N GLY A 443 9.30 14.76 -15.45
CA GLY A 443 9.04 15.43 -14.20
C GLY A 443 8.59 14.48 -13.12
N VAL A 444 8.33 15.10 -11.99
CA VAL A 444 7.82 14.44 -10.78
C VAL A 444 6.55 15.17 -10.36
N LYS A 445 5.50 14.38 -10.14
CA LYS A 445 4.23 14.80 -9.54
C LYS A 445 4.16 14.27 -8.13
N ILE A 446 3.87 15.16 -7.20
CA ILE A 446 3.63 14.83 -5.80
C ILE A 446 2.20 15.26 -5.50
N ASP A 447 1.38 14.26 -5.17
CA ASP A 447 0.04 14.46 -4.65
C ASP A 447 0.07 14.13 -3.15
N SER A 448 -0.40 15.06 -2.33
CA SER A 448 -0.46 14.87 -0.88
C SER A 448 -1.79 15.33 -0.30
N THR A 449 -2.32 14.52 0.61
CA THR A 449 -3.54 14.80 1.36
C THR A 449 -3.28 14.65 2.85
N VAL A 450 -4.00 15.42 3.64
CA VAL A 450 -4.03 15.35 5.10
C VAL A 450 -5.46 15.06 5.51
N GLY A 451 -5.63 13.95 6.21
CA GLY A 451 -6.88 13.54 6.79
C GLY A 451 -6.94 13.74 8.30
N ALA A 452 -8.14 13.58 8.84
CA ALA A 452 -8.44 13.56 10.25
C ALA A 452 -9.55 12.54 10.51
N ASN A 453 -9.36 11.68 11.50
CA ASN A 453 -10.41 10.81 12.00
C ASN A 453 -10.53 10.96 13.52
N LEU A 454 -11.74 11.10 14.04
CA LEU A 454 -12.02 11.16 15.47
C LEU A 454 -13.14 10.18 15.76
N ALA A 455 -12.86 9.20 16.60
CA ALA A 455 -13.82 8.22 17.06
C ALA A 455 -13.89 8.23 18.59
N LEU A 456 -15.08 7.92 19.11
CA LEU A 456 -15.31 7.69 20.52
C LEU A 456 -15.91 6.29 20.66
N GLU A 457 -15.34 5.48 21.55
CA GLU A 457 -15.84 4.15 21.88
C GLU A 457 -16.07 4.04 23.39
N GLY A 458 -17.27 3.66 23.81
CA GLY A 458 -17.56 3.24 25.18
C GLY A 458 -17.67 1.72 25.26
N TRP A 459 -17.09 1.12 26.29
CA TRP A 459 -17.03 -0.32 26.47
C TRP A 459 -17.26 -0.72 27.94
N ALA A 460 -17.70 -1.95 28.16
CA ALA A 460 -17.75 -2.60 29.46
C ALA A 460 -17.11 -3.98 29.35
N GLU A 461 -16.38 -4.38 30.37
CA GLU A 461 -15.75 -5.69 30.44
C GLU A 461 -16.47 -6.53 31.49
N VAL A 462 -16.81 -7.78 31.17
CA VAL A 462 -17.42 -8.72 32.11
C VAL A 462 -16.74 -10.08 31.94
N ASP A 463 -16.17 -10.60 33.02
CA ASP A 463 -15.38 -11.84 33.07
C ASP A 463 -14.23 -11.94 32.05
N GLY A 464 -13.56 -10.80 31.78
CA GLY A 464 -12.49 -10.69 30.79
C GLY A 464 -12.97 -10.48 29.34
N ASP A 465 -14.28 -10.54 29.10
CA ASP A 465 -14.88 -10.29 27.78
C ASP A 465 -15.29 -8.81 27.66
N ARG A 466 -14.57 -8.06 26.83
CA ARG A 466 -14.87 -6.65 26.52
C ARG A 466 -16.02 -6.54 25.49
N ASN A 467 -17.10 -5.86 25.88
CA ASN A 467 -18.27 -5.56 25.06
C ASN A 467 -18.34 -4.06 24.76
N THR A 468 -18.38 -3.69 23.48
CA THR A 468 -18.62 -2.30 23.05
C THR A 468 -20.07 -1.90 23.36
N LEU A 469 -20.23 -0.84 24.15
CA LEU A 469 -21.54 -0.27 24.53
C LEU A 469 -22.01 0.77 23.52
N ALA A 470 -21.09 1.59 23.00
CA ALA A 470 -21.35 2.62 22.02
C ALA A 470 -20.09 2.91 21.21
N GLN A 471 -20.24 3.15 19.91
CA GLN A 471 -19.15 3.62 19.07
C GLN A 471 -19.68 4.72 18.16
N VAL A 472 -19.03 5.88 18.15
CA VAL A 472 -19.44 7.02 17.35
C VAL A 472 -18.22 7.62 16.67
N THR A 473 -18.21 7.58 15.34
CA THR A 473 -17.27 8.36 14.54
C THR A 473 -17.74 9.80 14.50
N LEU A 474 -16.97 10.69 15.13
CA LEU A 474 -17.27 12.11 15.29
C LEU A 474 -16.77 12.93 14.10
N VAL A 475 -15.60 12.58 13.57
CA VAL A 475 -15.00 13.18 12.38
C VAL A 475 -14.44 12.06 11.52
N ASP A 476 -14.78 12.07 10.24
CA ASP A 476 -14.16 11.21 9.24
C ASP A 476 -13.91 12.06 8.00
N ALA A 477 -12.72 12.63 7.92
CA ALA A 477 -12.30 13.55 6.88
C ALA A 477 -10.94 13.09 6.33
N PRO A 478 -10.90 12.03 5.51
CA PRO A 478 -9.64 11.48 4.99
C PRO A 478 -8.88 12.45 4.08
N ASP A 479 -9.59 13.42 3.46
CA ASP A 479 -9.04 14.46 2.60
C ASP A 479 -9.35 15.86 3.14
N LEU A 480 -9.13 16.08 4.44
CA LEU A 480 -9.40 17.36 5.11
C LEU A 480 -8.66 18.54 4.44
N PHE A 481 -7.43 18.29 4.00
CA PHE A 481 -6.65 19.23 3.20
C PHE A 481 -5.94 18.50 2.06
N THR A 482 -6.06 19.03 0.85
CA THR A 482 -5.29 18.56 -0.32
C THR A 482 -4.27 19.63 -0.65
N PHE A 483 -2.99 19.28 -0.63
CA PHE A 483 -1.95 20.21 -1.05
C PHE A 483 -2.11 20.55 -2.53
N PRO A 484 -1.72 21.76 -2.97
CA PRO A 484 -1.54 22.03 -4.38
C PRO A 484 -0.60 20.98 -4.96
N GLN A 485 -1.04 20.30 -6.03
CA GLN A 485 -0.21 19.31 -6.71
C GLN A 485 1.13 19.96 -7.07
N VAL A 486 2.21 19.41 -6.52
CA VAL A 486 3.55 19.87 -6.85
C VAL A 486 3.96 19.07 -8.07
N CYS A 487 4.19 19.79 -9.15
CA CYS A 487 4.68 19.22 -10.38
C CYS A 487 5.94 19.97 -10.78
N LEU A 488 7.07 19.27 -10.73
CA LEU A 488 8.34 19.79 -11.23
C LEU A 488 8.64 19.08 -12.54
N ALA A 489 8.59 19.85 -13.63
CA ALA A 489 9.14 19.42 -14.91
C ALA A 489 10.63 19.79 -14.92
N PHE A 490 11.48 18.88 -15.35
CA PHE A 490 12.91 19.12 -15.45
C PHE A 490 13.51 18.31 -16.60
N GLY A 491 14.69 18.73 -17.02
CA GLY A 491 15.47 18.02 -18.01
C GLY A 491 14.90 18.22 -19.41
N GLU A 492 15.78 18.62 -20.32
CA GLU A 492 15.52 18.43 -21.73
C GLU A 492 15.78 16.95 -22.06
N LEU A 493 15.06 16.42 -23.05
CA LEU A 493 15.49 15.19 -23.71
C LEU A 493 16.97 15.31 -24.07
N SER A 494 17.84 14.48 -23.49
CA SER A 494 19.23 14.43 -23.93
C SER A 494 19.27 14.09 -25.43
N GLU A 495 20.26 14.63 -26.16
CA GLU A 495 20.56 14.18 -27.51
C GLU A 495 20.87 12.67 -27.45
N GLY A 496 19.85 11.84 -27.71
CA GLY A 496 19.92 10.38 -27.57
C GLY A 496 18.94 9.72 -26.59
N TYR A 497 18.14 10.46 -25.81
CA TYR A 497 17.11 9.86 -24.95
C TYR A 497 16.01 9.24 -25.80
N CYS A 498 15.77 7.93 -25.75
CA CYS A 498 14.75 7.23 -26.54
C CYS A 498 13.34 7.56 -26.04
N LEU A 499 12.61 8.39 -26.77
CA LEU A 499 11.17 8.45 -26.64
C LEU A 499 10.68 7.21 -27.36
N ALA A 500 9.87 6.41 -26.66
CA ALA A 500 8.85 5.66 -27.37
C ALA A 500 8.14 6.67 -28.28
N GLU A 501 8.19 6.44 -29.59
CA GLU A 501 7.24 7.09 -30.49
C GLU A 501 5.87 6.67 -29.94
N GLY A 502 5.27 7.56 -29.13
CA GLY A 502 3.93 7.36 -28.62
C GLY A 502 3.07 7.19 -29.84
N ASP A 503 2.48 6.00 -29.94
CA ASP A 503 1.59 5.54 -31.00
C ASP A 503 1.35 6.65 -32.03
N ALA A 504 2.29 6.76 -32.99
CA ALA A 504 1.77 6.88 -34.35
C ALA A 504 0.86 5.68 -34.40
N GLU A 505 -0.44 5.98 -34.47
CA GLU A 505 -1.53 5.03 -34.50
C GLU A 505 -1.01 3.73 -35.10
N GLU A 506 -1.43 2.58 -34.57
CA GLU A 506 -1.62 1.44 -35.43
C GLU A 506 -2.30 1.94 -36.73
N GLU A 507 -1.54 2.42 -37.71
CA GLU A 507 -1.81 2.35 -39.14
C GLU A 507 -1.61 0.87 -39.50
N GLU A 508 -2.23 0.00 -38.69
CA GLU A 508 -2.54 -1.36 -38.99
C GLU A 508 -3.73 -1.31 -39.93
N ASP A 509 -3.39 -1.42 -41.22
CA ASP A 509 -4.20 -1.99 -42.27
C ASP A 509 -5.60 -1.38 -42.41
N SER A 510 -5.63 -0.07 -42.64
CA SER A 510 -6.72 0.58 -43.39
C SER A 510 -6.65 0.14 -44.85
N THR A 511 -7.32 -0.96 -45.21
CA THR A 511 -7.90 -1.04 -46.55
C THR A 511 -9.12 -0.11 -46.55
N GLY A 512 -9.03 0.93 -47.38
CA GLY A 512 -9.82 2.14 -47.22
C GLY A 512 -11.33 1.93 -47.25
N ASN A 513 -12.02 2.62 -46.34
CA ASN A 513 -13.34 3.15 -46.65
C ASN A 513 -13.50 4.55 -46.09
N ASN A 514 -13.48 5.53 -47.00
CA ASN A 514 -13.75 6.93 -46.73
C ASN A 514 -15.14 7.10 -46.10
N ASN A 515 -15.23 7.38 -44.81
CA ASN A 515 -16.30 8.23 -44.28
C ASN A 515 -15.92 8.93 -42.97
N LYS A 516 -15.62 10.23 -43.11
CA LYS A 516 -15.50 11.22 -42.04
C LYS A 516 -16.71 11.19 -41.10
N LYS A 517 -16.53 10.77 -39.85
CA LYS A 517 -17.30 11.31 -38.71
C LYS A 517 -16.42 11.42 -37.45
N LYS A 518 -16.03 12.67 -37.16
CA LYS A 518 -15.53 13.13 -35.86
C LYS A 518 -16.38 12.55 -34.72
N LYS A 519 -15.79 11.78 -33.80
CA LYS A 519 -16.36 11.52 -32.47
C LYS A 519 -15.50 12.18 -31.41
N LYS A 520 -16.14 13.05 -30.66
CA LYS A 520 -15.61 13.87 -29.56
C LYS A 520 -15.15 12.98 -28.39
N ARG A 521 -14.11 13.46 -27.70
CA ARG A 521 -13.74 13.13 -26.32
C ARG A 521 -14.98 12.98 -25.43
N GLY A 522 -15.05 11.87 -24.71
CA GLY A 522 -16.07 11.61 -23.70
C GLY A 522 -15.57 10.58 -22.68
N ALA A 523 -15.33 11.06 -21.46
CA ALA A 523 -15.37 10.38 -20.16
C ALA A 523 -14.81 8.95 -20.00
N LEU A 524 -13.81 8.85 -19.10
CA LEU A 524 -13.38 7.64 -18.41
C LEU A 524 -14.57 6.84 -17.85
N PRO A 525 -14.61 5.49 -18.00
CA PRO A 525 -15.51 4.65 -17.24
C PRO A 525 -15.00 4.53 -15.79
N ARG A 526 -15.86 4.91 -14.85
CA ARG A 526 -15.76 4.71 -13.41
C ARG A 526 -15.56 3.21 -13.10
N ALA A 527 -14.45 2.87 -12.43
CA ALA A 527 -14.23 1.53 -11.91
C ALA A 527 -15.12 1.29 -10.68
N THR A 528 -16.03 0.33 -10.78
CA THR A 528 -16.77 -0.23 -9.64
C THR A 528 -15.92 -1.34 -9.03
N LEU A 529 -15.63 -1.25 -7.74
CA LEU A 529 -15.01 -2.29 -6.92
C LEU A 529 -15.85 -3.60 -6.96
N PRO A 530 -15.24 -4.79 -7.00
CA PRO A 530 -15.96 -6.05 -6.80
C PRO A 530 -16.09 -6.40 -5.29
N GLU A 531 -17.29 -6.78 -4.87
CA GLU A 531 -17.58 -7.36 -3.56
C GLU A 531 -17.08 -8.82 -3.41
N PRO A 532 -16.89 -9.31 -2.17
CA PRO A 532 -16.30 -10.61 -1.87
C PRO A 532 -17.35 -11.73 -1.81
N SER A 533 -17.08 -12.88 -2.45
CA SER A 533 -17.85 -14.11 -2.22
C SER A 533 -16.98 -15.37 -2.16
N LYS A 534 -16.86 -15.90 -0.94
CA LYS A 534 -16.90 -17.31 -0.51
C LYS A 534 -16.22 -18.39 -1.39
N GLU A 535 -15.05 -18.84 -0.91
CA GLU A 535 -14.50 -20.22 -0.77
C GLU A 535 -14.90 -21.42 -1.67
N PRO A 536 -14.04 -22.46 -1.80
CA PRO A 536 -13.54 -22.99 -3.08
C PRO A 536 -14.14 -24.35 -3.49
N GLY A 537 -14.18 -24.61 -4.80
CA GLY A 537 -14.65 -25.88 -5.41
C GLY A 537 -13.84 -26.28 -6.65
N PRO A 538 -13.89 -27.56 -7.08
CA PRO A 538 -12.70 -28.34 -7.44
C PRO A 538 -12.18 -28.12 -8.88
N ALA A 539 -10.91 -28.47 -9.04
CA ALA A 539 -10.12 -28.45 -10.26
C ALA A 539 -10.81 -29.09 -11.49
N HIS A 540 -11.53 -28.26 -12.24
CA HIS A 540 -11.91 -28.52 -13.63
C HIS A 540 -11.74 -27.24 -14.46
N HIS A 541 -10.54 -26.68 -14.44
CA HIS A 541 -10.12 -25.74 -15.45
C HIS A 541 -8.84 -26.26 -16.07
N ASP A 542 -8.77 -26.17 -17.41
CA ASP A 542 -7.57 -25.71 -18.14
C ASP A 542 -7.08 -26.56 -19.32
N LEU A 543 -8.00 -27.02 -20.19
CA LEU A 543 -7.63 -27.49 -21.54
C LEU A 543 -8.30 -26.68 -22.67
N ASP A 544 -9.56 -26.24 -22.54
CA ASP A 544 -10.26 -25.46 -23.58
C ASP A 544 -9.72 -24.03 -23.79
N ARG A 545 -8.92 -23.49 -22.86
CA ARG A 545 -8.39 -22.12 -22.97
C ARG A 545 -7.14 -22.00 -23.87
N ARG A 546 -6.48 -23.12 -24.20
CA ARG A 546 -5.13 -23.11 -24.80
C ARG A 546 -5.10 -22.89 -26.33
N GLN A 547 -6.24 -22.98 -27.03
CA GLN A 547 -6.35 -22.73 -28.48
C GLN A 547 -7.51 -21.80 -28.88
N SER A 548 -7.93 -20.90 -27.99
CA SER A 548 -8.97 -19.92 -28.35
C SER A 548 -8.45 -18.90 -29.37
N GLU A 549 -9.30 -18.51 -30.32
CA GLU A 549 -9.02 -17.38 -31.22
C GLU A 549 -8.79 -16.11 -30.39
N ASP A 550 -7.80 -15.32 -30.78
CA ASP A 550 -7.60 -13.99 -30.22
C ASP A 550 -8.75 -13.07 -30.65
N ARG A 551 -9.23 -12.24 -29.71
CA ARG A 551 -10.37 -11.33 -29.90
C ARG A 551 -9.99 -10.03 -30.62
N SER A 552 -8.71 -9.86 -30.99
CA SER A 552 -8.20 -8.79 -31.87
C SER A 552 -8.85 -8.80 -33.26
N ARG A 553 -8.56 -7.80 -34.12
CA ARG A 553 -9.21 -7.66 -35.44
C ARG A 553 -8.93 -8.88 -36.36
N PRO A 554 -9.93 -9.39 -37.11
CA PRO A 554 -9.75 -10.53 -38.00
C PRO A 554 -9.00 -10.15 -39.29
N TYR A 555 -8.22 -11.08 -39.83
CA TYR A 555 -7.66 -10.97 -41.18
C TYR A 555 -8.70 -11.37 -42.21
N GLN A 556 -8.82 -10.57 -43.27
CA GLN A 556 -9.79 -10.74 -44.34
C GLN A 556 -9.05 -10.90 -45.67
N LEU A 557 -9.49 -11.86 -46.48
CA LEU A 557 -8.99 -12.05 -47.84
C LEU A 557 -9.45 -10.90 -48.74
N TYR A 558 -8.66 -10.51 -49.74
CA TYR A 558 -9.03 -9.41 -50.64
C TYR A 558 -10.32 -9.73 -51.42
N CYS A 559 -10.54 -10.99 -51.77
CA CYS A 559 -11.73 -11.48 -52.47
C CYS A 559 -13.00 -11.53 -51.59
N ASP A 560 -12.87 -11.43 -50.27
CA ASP A 560 -13.96 -11.62 -49.33
C ASP A 560 -14.67 -10.30 -49.01
N LYS A 561 -15.36 -9.71 -49.98
CA LYS A 561 -16.04 -8.40 -49.81
C LYS A 561 -17.14 -8.39 -48.73
N LYS A 562 -17.57 -9.55 -48.24
CA LYS A 562 -18.67 -9.72 -47.24
C LYS A 562 -18.16 -10.06 -45.83
N GLY A 563 -16.88 -10.38 -45.66
CA GLY A 563 -16.31 -10.77 -44.36
C GLY A 563 -16.68 -12.20 -43.93
N GLU A 564 -17.02 -13.07 -44.88
CA GLU A 564 -17.42 -14.46 -44.64
C GLU A 564 -16.22 -15.40 -44.43
N PHE A 565 -15.05 -15.07 -44.98
CA PHE A 565 -13.82 -15.87 -45.01
C PHE A 565 -12.72 -15.18 -44.20
N THR A 566 -13.01 -14.94 -42.93
CA THR A 566 -12.08 -14.31 -41.99
C THR A 566 -11.36 -15.33 -41.13
N PHE A 567 -10.15 -14.97 -40.72
CA PHE A 567 -9.40 -15.76 -39.74
C PHE A 567 -8.86 -14.88 -38.62
N ARG A 568 -8.71 -15.50 -37.45
CA ARG A 568 -8.13 -14.87 -36.26
C ARG A 568 -6.89 -15.66 -35.87
N LYS A 569 -5.86 -14.96 -35.42
CA LYS A 569 -4.69 -15.63 -34.85
C LYS A 569 -5.12 -16.43 -33.61
N LEU A 570 -4.55 -17.61 -33.43
CA LEU A 570 -4.74 -18.38 -32.19
C LEU A 570 -3.90 -17.74 -31.08
N ARG A 571 -4.30 -17.94 -29.82
CA ARG A 571 -3.52 -17.47 -28.68
C ARG A 571 -2.13 -18.10 -28.65
N TYR A 572 -1.15 -17.26 -28.32
CA TYR A 572 0.24 -17.61 -28.11
C TYR A 572 0.76 -16.91 -26.85
N PRO A 573 1.84 -17.43 -26.23
CA PRO A 573 2.39 -16.82 -25.04
C PRO A 573 2.96 -15.43 -25.34
N GLY A 574 2.80 -14.51 -24.38
CA GLY A 574 3.44 -13.19 -24.44
C GLY A 574 4.92 -13.26 -24.05
N PRO A 575 5.71 -12.20 -24.31
CA PRO A 575 7.14 -12.15 -24.00
C PRO A 575 7.46 -12.49 -22.54
N ALA A 576 6.65 -11.95 -21.63
CA ALA A 576 6.80 -12.19 -20.19
C ALA A 576 6.61 -13.66 -19.80
N SER A 577 5.76 -14.42 -20.51
CA SER A 577 5.44 -15.81 -20.17
C SER A 577 6.48 -16.82 -20.64
N ILE A 578 7.33 -16.48 -21.62
CA ILE A 578 8.33 -17.40 -22.18
C ILE A 578 9.76 -16.86 -22.10
N ARG A 579 9.98 -15.71 -21.44
CA ARG A 579 11.31 -15.12 -21.23
C ARG A 579 12.28 -16.06 -20.51
N ASP A 580 11.78 -16.90 -19.62
CA ASP A 580 12.59 -17.84 -18.84
C ASP A 580 12.60 -19.25 -19.47
N ASP A 581 11.89 -19.46 -20.59
CA ASP A 581 11.92 -20.74 -21.33
C ASP A 581 13.12 -20.78 -22.27
N THR A 582 14.13 -21.59 -21.93
CA THR A 582 15.38 -21.74 -22.69
C THR A 582 15.17 -22.37 -24.07
N ASP A 583 14.04 -23.06 -24.30
CA ASP A 583 13.68 -23.56 -25.62
C ASP A 583 13.31 -22.42 -26.58
N VAL A 584 13.04 -21.22 -26.06
CA VAL A 584 12.75 -20.02 -26.85
C VAL A 584 13.96 -19.08 -26.80
N PRO A 585 14.69 -18.92 -27.92
CA PRO A 585 15.86 -18.05 -27.94
C PRO A 585 15.44 -16.57 -27.97
N ILE A 586 16.26 -15.73 -27.35
CA ILE A 586 16.18 -14.27 -27.48
C ILE A 586 17.17 -13.86 -28.56
N ILE A 587 16.68 -13.18 -29.60
CA ILE A 587 17.50 -12.61 -30.67
C ILE A 587 17.72 -11.14 -30.33
N LYS A 588 18.90 -10.82 -29.82
CA LYS A 588 19.28 -9.46 -29.46
C LYS A 588 20.11 -8.84 -30.60
N PRO A 589 19.68 -7.73 -31.21
CA PRO A 589 20.50 -6.96 -32.13
C PRO A 589 21.72 -6.39 -31.41
N ASP A 590 22.89 -6.42 -32.04
CA ASP A 590 24.11 -5.85 -31.46
C ASP A 590 24.18 -4.32 -31.63
N VAL A 591 23.10 -3.71 -32.14
CA VAL A 591 22.97 -2.25 -32.24
C VAL A 591 22.67 -1.74 -30.84
N GLU A 592 23.55 -0.90 -30.28
CA GLU A 592 23.33 -0.28 -28.98
C GLU A 592 22.00 0.50 -28.96
N CYS A 593 21.25 0.38 -27.87
CA CYS A 593 19.93 1.02 -27.73
C CYS A 593 20.03 2.55 -27.58
N ALA A 594 21.21 3.07 -27.28
CA ALA A 594 21.52 4.50 -27.40
C ALA A 594 21.95 4.78 -28.83
N ASP A 595 21.41 5.83 -29.45
CA ASP A 595 21.94 6.36 -30.71
C ASP A 595 23.37 6.88 -30.42
N SER A 596 24.33 5.97 -30.46
CA SER A 596 25.76 6.25 -30.34
C SER A 596 26.21 7.00 -31.58
N ASN A 597 27.05 8.03 -31.38
CA ASN A 597 27.74 8.72 -32.47
C ASN A 597 28.70 7.78 -33.24
N ASP A 598 28.89 6.54 -32.81
CA ASP A 598 29.80 5.57 -33.40
C ASP A 598 29.09 4.33 -33.98
N CYS A 599 27.81 4.43 -34.35
CA CYS A 599 27.11 3.30 -34.97
C CYS A 599 27.68 2.95 -36.35
N VAL A 600 27.76 1.66 -36.67
CA VAL A 600 28.27 1.13 -37.94
C VAL A 600 27.21 0.24 -38.62
N PRO A 601 26.97 0.37 -39.94
CA PRO A 601 25.99 -0.44 -40.66
C PRO A 601 26.15 -1.97 -40.50
N ASP A 602 27.39 -2.45 -40.44
CA ASP A 602 27.73 -3.87 -40.25
C ASP A 602 27.50 -4.32 -38.80
N THR A 603 26.24 -4.46 -38.40
CA THR A 603 25.88 -4.87 -37.03
C THR A 603 25.33 -6.29 -36.99
N GLY A 604 25.78 -7.09 -36.03
CA GLY A 604 25.38 -8.49 -35.83
C GLY A 604 24.09 -8.68 -35.04
N ILE A 605 23.82 -9.94 -34.73
CA ILE A 605 22.80 -10.36 -33.76
C ILE A 605 23.42 -11.38 -32.81
N THR A 606 23.07 -11.26 -31.53
CA THR A 606 23.40 -12.21 -30.48
C THR A 606 22.20 -13.11 -30.21
N VAL A 607 22.42 -14.43 -30.15
CA VAL A 607 21.41 -15.42 -29.78
C VAL A 607 21.61 -15.84 -28.33
N ILE A 608 20.65 -15.54 -27.47
CA ILE A 608 20.69 -15.88 -26.05
C ILE A 608 19.73 -17.05 -25.81
N LYS A 609 20.28 -18.20 -25.36
CA LYS A 609 19.51 -19.41 -25.02
C LYS A 609 19.51 -19.71 -23.54
N ASP A 610 20.68 -20.01 -22.96
CA ASP A 610 20.76 -20.59 -21.62
C ASP A 610 21.19 -19.60 -20.52
N ASN A 611 21.77 -18.45 -20.89
CA ASN A 611 22.28 -17.48 -19.92
C ASN A 611 21.14 -16.62 -19.33
N MET A 612 20.62 -17.03 -18.18
CA MET A 612 19.53 -16.34 -17.47
C MET A 612 19.82 -14.85 -17.15
N GLN A 613 21.09 -14.45 -17.00
CA GLN A 613 21.45 -13.04 -16.77
C GLN A 613 21.24 -12.22 -18.05
N ASP A 614 21.64 -12.75 -19.20
CA ASP A 614 21.45 -12.09 -20.50
C ASP A 614 19.97 -12.10 -20.91
N ARG A 615 19.23 -13.15 -20.54
CA ARG A 615 17.77 -13.25 -20.79
C ARG A 615 16.96 -12.21 -20.00
N ALA A 616 17.53 -11.66 -18.93
CA ALA A 616 16.89 -10.61 -18.12
C ALA A 616 16.65 -9.30 -18.91
N VAL A 617 17.28 -9.12 -20.07
CA VAL A 617 17.02 -7.96 -20.96
C VAL A 617 15.54 -7.85 -21.34
N VAL A 618 14.86 -8.98 -21.57
CA VAL A 618 13.43 -9.02 -21.88
C VAL A 618 12.58 -8.64 -20.67
N ARG A 619 13.10 -8.83 -19.45
CA ARG A 619 12.44 -8.44 -18.19
C ARG A 619 12.60 -6.94 -17.94
N LYS A 620 13.81 -6.41 -18.13
CA LYS A 620 14.15 -4.98 -18.00
C LYS A 620 13.29 -4.10 -18.90
N ASP A 621 13.06 -4.53 -20.13
CA ASP A 621 12.50 -3.65 -21.16
C ASP A 621 10.95 -3.81 -21.35
N ASN A 622 10.30 -4.80 -20.72
CA ASN A 622 8.85 -5.04 -20.82
C ASN A 622 8.09 -5.01 -19.47
N GLY A 623 8.75 -4.57 -18.39
CA GLY A 623 8.17 -4.57 -17.03
C GLY A 623 7.13 -3.49 -16.77
N ASP A 624 7.09 -2.43 -17.56
CA ASP A 624 6.17 -1.29 -17.39
C ASP A 624 4.90 -1.46 -18.25
N LYS A 625 3.71 -1.26 -17.65
CA LYS A 625 2.41 -1.33 -18.35
C LYS A 625 2.04 -0.02 -19.06
N ASN A 626 2.77 1.06 -18.79
CA ASN A 626 2.58 2.40 -19.33
C ASN A 626 3.67 2.78 -20.36
N VAL A 627 4.72 1.98 -20.50
CA VAL A 627 5.72 2.08 -21.58
C VAL A 627 5.39 1.04 -22.65
N PRO A 628 5.48 1.37 -23.95
CA PRO A 628 5.28 0.40 -25.01
C PRO A 628 6.24 -0.79 -24.88
N ARG A 629 5.72 -2.00 -25.09
CA ARG A 629 6.50 -3.24 -25.01
C ARG A 629 7.68 -3.18 -25.97
N MET A 630 8.89 -3.22 -25.45
CA MET A 630 10.12 -3.21 -26.23
C MET A 630 10.48 -4.57 -26.84
N TRP A 631 9.95 -5.67 -26.33
CA TRP A 631 10.14 -7.04 -26.84
C TRP A 631 8.82 -7.69 -27.27
N ALA A 632 8.85 -8.41 -28.39
CA ALA A 632 7.75 -9.14 -28.98
C ALA A 632 7.97 -10.65 -28.92
N THR A 633 6.87 -11.42 -28.79
CA THR A 633 6.88 -12.85 -29.07
C THR A 633 6.69 -13.05 -30.56
N GLU A 634 7.80 -13.37 -31.19
CA GLU A 634 7.94 -13.29 -32.63
C GLU A 634 7.45 -14.56 -33.30
N HIS A 635 6.51 -14.39 -34.24
CA HIS A 635 6.11 -15.46 -35.14
C HIS A 635 7.00 -15.38 -36.37
N ILE A 636 7.97 -16.28 -36.42
CA ILE A 636 8.95 -16.29 -37.52
C ILE A 636 8.23 -16.42 -38.88
N TYR A 637 7.14 -17.20 -38.91
CA TYR A 637 6.13 -17.19 -39.97
C TYR A 637 4.84 -16.53 -39.45
N GLU A 638 4.43 -15.41 -40.04
CA GLU A 638 3.28 -14.64 -39.56
C GLU A 638 1.93 -15.23 -40.02
N ALA A 639 0.86 -15.02 -39.24
CA ALA A 639 -0.48 -15.45 -39.65
C ALA A 639 -0.97 -14.71 -40.91
N VAL A 640 -0.52 -13.47 -41.14
CA VAL A 640 -0.86 -12.69 -42.33
C VAL A 640 -0.34 -13.34 -43.62
N TRP A 641 0.74 -14.11 -43.54
CA TRP A 641 1.28 -14.86 -44.67
C TRP A 641 0.35 -16.00 -45.12
N ILE A 642 -0.52 -16.51 -44.23
CA ILE A 642 -1.59 -17.45 -44.65
C ILE A 642 -2.65 -16.72 -45.49
N ARG A 643 -3.03 -15.47 -45.12
CA ARG A 643 -3.92 -14.64 -45.97
C ARG A 643 -3.30 -14.49 -47.34
N ASP A 644 -2.06 -14.02 -47.38
CA ASP A 644 -1.37 -13.68 -48.62
C ASP A 644 -1.18 -14.90 -49.53
N PHE A 645 -0.92 -16.08 -48.95
CA PHE A 645 -0.93 -17.33 -49.70
C PHE A 645 -2.33 -17.66 -50.27
N LEU A 646 -3.40 -17.52 -49.49
CA LEU A 646 -4.75 -17.81 -49.98
C LEU A 646 -5.22 -16.80 -51.04
N ASP A 647 -4.81 -15.54 -50.94
CA ASP A 647 -5.01 -14.53 -51.98
C ASP A 647 -4.22 -14.88 -53.24
N TYR A 648 -2.98 -15.36 -53.11
CA TYR A 648 -2.21 -15.90 -54.23
C TYR A 648 -2.88 -17.11 -54.89
N VAL A 649 -3.44 -18.03 -54.10
CA VAL A 649 -4.24 -19.15 -54.64
C VAL A 649 -5.46 -18.60 -55.39
N HIS A 650 -6.18 -17.62 -54.84
CA HIS A 650 -7.31 -17.00 -55.55
C HIS A 650 -6.88 -16.40 -56.88
N GLU A 651 -5.82 -15.61 -56.91
CA GLU A 651 -5.28 -14.97 -58.11
C GLU A 651 -4.86 -16.02 -59.16
N LYS A 652 -4.13 -17.04 -58.73
CA LYS A 652 -3.65 -18.12 -59.62
C LYS A 652 -4.80 -18.95 -60.20
N ARG A 653 -5.89 -19.11 -59.45
CA ARG A 653 -7.07 -19.88 -59.88
C ARG A 653 -8.04 -19.06 -60.74
N THR A 654 -8.03 -17.74 -60.62
CA THR A 654 -8.83 -16.83 -61.45
C THR A 654 -8.07 -16.33 -62.69
N GLY A 655 -6.76 -16.58 -62.78
CA GLY A 655 -5.92 -16.06 -63.87
C GLY A 655 -5.60 -14.57 -63.73
N GLY A 656 -5.55 -14.05 -62.48
CA GLY A 656 -5.24 -12.66 -62.18
C GLY A 656 -6.44 -11.74 -61.93
N ASP A 657 -7.67 -12.26 -61.95
CA ASP A 657 -8.88 -11.45 -61.72
C ASP A 657 -9.24 -11.37 -60.23
N VAL A 658 -8.64 -10.39 -59.55
CA VAL A 658 -8.76 -10.16 -58.09
C VAL A 658 -10.09 -9.55 -57.65
N ASP A 659 -10.97 -9.17 -58.58
CA ASP A 659 -12.22 -8.46 -58.27
C ASP A 659 -13.43 -9.38 -58.05
N GLN A 660 -13.27 -10.68 -58.31
CA GLN A 660 -14.31 -11.69 -58.16
C GLN A 660 -14.51 -12.14 -56.70
N GLU A 661 -15.65 -12.79 -56.42
CA GLU A 661 -15.80 -13.50 -55.14
C GLU A 661 -14.72 -14.58 -54.99
N CYS A 662 -14.33 -14.89 -53.74
CA CYS A 662 -13.31 -15.89 -53.48
C CYS A 662 -13.54 -17.20 -54.25
N HIS A 663 -12.48 -17.68 -54.89
CA HIS A 663 -12.53 -18.88 -55.71
C HIS A 663 -12.98 -20.09 -54.88
N ALA A 664 -13.71 -21.03 -55.49
CA ALA A 664 -14.25 -22.20 -54.77
C ALA A 664 -13.16 -23.01 -54.03
N ASP A 665 -11.97 -23.09 -54.60
CA ASP A 665 -10.83 -23.78 -53.99
C ASP A 665 -10.32 -23.09 -52.71
N VAL A 666 -10.43 -21.76 -52.61
CA VAL A 666 -10.10 -21.01 -51.38
C VAL A 666 -11.20 -21.18 -50.33
N LYS A 667 -12.47 -21.19 -50.76
CA LYS A 667 -13.62 -21.40 -49.87
C LYS A 667 -13.56 -22.75 -49.12
N LYS A 668 -12.96 -23.78 -49.74
CA LYS A 668 -12.76 -25.11 -49.11
C LYS A 668 -11.97 -25.06 -47.81
N PHE A 669 -11.07 -24.10 -47.62
CA PHE A 669 -10.31 -23.98 -46.37
C PHE A 669 -11.21 -23.65 -45.16
N PHE A 670 -12.37 -23.05 -45.41
CA PHE A 670 -13.29 -22.55 -44.38
C PHE A 670 -14.52 -23.44 -44.18
N ASP A 671 -14.73 -24.46 -45.03
CA ASP A 671 -15.92 -25.31 -44.98
C ASP A 671 -15.83 -26.35 -43.87
N ASP A 672 -16.68 -26.22 -42.84
CA ASP A 672 -16.74 -27.11 -41.68
C ASP A 672 -17.32 -28.50 -41.99
N LYS A 673 -17.90 -28.67 -43.19
CA LYS A 673 -18.35 -29.97 -43.70
C LYS A 673 -17.19 -30.77 -44.28
N ILE A 674 -16.10 -30.12 -44.65
CA ILE A 674 -14.87 -30.74 -45.16
C ILE A 674 -13.90 -30.91 -43.99
N LYS A 675 -13.98 -32.06 -43.31
CA LYS A 675 -13.12 -32.34 -42.16
C LYS A 675 -11.70 -32.69 -42.61
N PRO A 676 -10.66 -32.02 -42.08
CA PRO A 676 -9.27 -32.38 -42.36
C PRO A 676 -8.98 -33.85 -42.00
N THR A 677 -8.30 -34.56 -42.90
CA THR A 677 -7.89 -35.96 -42.65
C THR A 677 -6.38 -36.10 -42.84
N LYS A 678 -5.73 -36.84 -41.93
CA LYS A 678 -4.27 -37.08 -41.96
C LYS A 678 -3.40 -35.81 -41.92
N VAL A 679 -3.92 -34.72 -41.37
CA VAL A 679 -3.16 -33.49 -41.13
C VAL A 679 -2.33 -33.60 -39.83
N PRO A 680 -1.18 -32.91 -39.73
CA PRO A 680 -0.45 -32.80 -38.47
C PRO A 680 -1.26 -32.01 -37.43
N VAL A 681 -1.34 -32.55 -36.22
CA VAL A 681 -2.03 -31.94 -35.07
C VAL A 681 -1.01 -31.75 -33.94
N PRO A 682 -0.75 -30.52 -33.48
CA PRO A 682 0.19 -30.28 -32.39
C PRO A 682 -0.17 -31.06 -31.12
N GLU A 683 0.84 -31.38 -30.31
CA GLU A 683 0.64 -32.04 -29.03
C GLU A 683 -0.30 -31.19 -28.15
N SER A 684 -1.31 -31.82 -27.54
CA SER A 684 -2.37 -31.15 -26.76
C SER A 684 -3.31 -30.21 -27.54
N ALA A 685 -3.31 -30.24 -28.87
CA ALA A 685 -4.32 -29.58 -29.71
C ALA A 685 -5.57 -30.45 -29.91
N ASN A 686 -6.74 -29.80 -30.04
CA ASN A 686 -7.95 -30.49 -30.49
C ASN A 686 -7.87 -30.77 -32.00
N PRO A 687 -8.46 -31.88 -32.50
CA PRO A 687 -8.55 -32.12 -33.93
C PRO A 687 -9.20 -30.95 -34.68
N PRO A 688 -8.60 -30.42 -35.75
CA PRO A 688 -9.11 -29.23 -36.44
C PRO A 688 -10.44 -29.53 -37.15
N LYS A 689 -11.36 -28.57 -37.14
CA LYS A 689 -12.67 -28.68 -37.82
C LYS A 689 -12.59 -28.30 -39.29
N THR A 690 -11.60 -27.51 -39.68
CA THR A 690 -11.40 -26.98 -41.04
C THR A 690 -9.92 -26.98 -41.40
N TYR A 691 -9.57 -26.98 -42.69
CA TYR A 691 -8.18 -26.87 -43.13
C TYR A 691 -7.55 -25.53 -42.73
N LYS A 692 -8.33 -24.43 -42.68
CA LYS A 692 -7.93 -23.14 -42.09
C LYS A 692 -7.46 -23.30 -40.64
N GLU A 693 -8.27 -23.96 -39.81
CA GLU A 693 -7.92 -24.20 -38.40
C GLU A 693 -6.65 -25.05 -38.29
N SER A 694 -6.50 -26.07 -39.14
CA SER A 694 -5.29 -26.91 -39.17
C SER A 694 -4.03 -26.12 -39.52
N LEU A 695 -4.09 -25.18 -40.46
CA LEU A 695 -2.96 -24.29 -40.77
C LEU A 695 -2.62 -23.38 -39.58
N LEU A 696 -3.62 -22.77 -38.95
CA LEU A 696 -3.41 -21.87 -37.80
C LEU A 696 -2.88 -22.59 -36.56
N GLN A 697 -3.33 -23.82 -36.29
CA GLN A 697 -2.81 -24.65 -35.20
C GLN A 697 -1.32 -24.97 -35.39
N ASN A 698 -0.84 -25.01 -36.64
CA ASN A 698 0.54 -25.27 -37.00
C ASN A 698 1.41 -24.00 -37.15
N LEU A 699 0.93 -22.83 -36.73
CA LEU A 699 1.80 -21.66 -36.53
C LEU A 699 2.43 -21.66 -35.13
N GLY A 700 3.13 -20.59 -34.74
CA GLY A 700 3.49 -20.34 -33.34
C GLY A 700 2.23 -20.15 -32.49
N THR A 701 1.99 -21.04 -31.53
CA THR A 701 0.82 -21.03 -30.63
C THR A 701 1.24 -21.48 -29.24
N ASN A 702 0.34 -21.49 -28.26
CA ASN A 702 0.61 -22.08 -26.94
C ASN A 702 1.12 -23.53 -26.98
N ASN A 703 0.87 -24.30 -28.06
CA ASN A 703 1.28 -25.69 -28.19
C ASN A 703 2.58 -25.88 -28.98
N THR A 704 3.03 -24.86 -29.71
CA THR A 704 4.12 -24.98 -30.71
C THR A 704 5.17 -23.88 -30.57
N TYR A 705 5.01 -22.93 -29.63
CA TYR A 705 5.90 -21.77 -29.50
C TYR A 705 7.37 -22.15 -29.30
N LYS A 706 7.64 -23.26 -28.58
CA LYS A 706 9.00 -23.74 -28.27
C LYS A 706 9.85 -24.03 -29.49
N GLU A 707 9.24 -24.38 -30.62
CA GLU A 707 9.93 -24.80 -31.86
C GLU A 707 9.71 -23.85 -33.04
N ARG A 708 8.84 -22.85 -32.89
CA ARG A 708 8.38 -21.97 -33.99
C ARG A 708 8.44 -20.47 -33.69
N MET A 709 8.76 -20.09 -32.44
CA MET A 709 8.83 -18.69 -32.03
C MET A 709 10.20 -18.33 -31.44
N VAL A 710 10.47 -17.02 -31.40
CA VAL A 710 11.63 -16.42 -30.73
C VAL A 710 11.18 -15.16 -29.97
N LEU A 711 12.07 -14.60 -29.15
CA LEU A 711 11.89 -13.27 -28.59
C LEU A 711 12.75 -12.28 -29.39
N LEU A 712 12.12 -11.22 -29.90
CA LEU A 712 12.76 -10.22 -30.76
C LEU A 712 12.32 -8.82 -30.31
N PRO A 713 13.16 -7.78 -30.35
CA PRO A 713 12.70 -6.45 -30.00
C PRO A 713 11.66 -5.94 -31.00
N MET A 714 10.69 -5.16 -30.52
CA MET A 714 9.53 -4.71 -31.29
C MET A 714 9.95 -3.91 -32.52
N LYS A 715 11.00 -3.09 -32.41
CA LYS A 715 11.53 -2.31 -33.55
C LYS A 715 11.99 -3.20 -34.69
N GLN A 716 12.69 -4.30 -34.39
CA GLN A 716 13.14 -5.27 -35.39
C GLN A 716 11.97 -6.09 -35.96
N ASN A 717 10.97 -6.42 -35.13
CA ASN A 717 9.74 -7.02 -35.62
C ASN A 717 8.99 -6.09 -36.61
N ASN A 718 8.91 -4.80 -36.32
CA ASN A 718 8.30 -3.83 -37.24
C ASN A 718 9.05 -3.71 -38.57
N HIS A 719 10.39 -3.70 -38.55
CA HIS A 719 11.19 -3.71 -39.78
C HIS A 719 10.97 -5.00 -40.59
N LYS A 720 10.82 -6.15 -39.93
CA LYS A 720 10.45 -7.42 -40.56
C LYS A 720 9.12 -7.32 -41.29
N HIS A 721 8.10 -6.77 -40.63
CA HIS A 721 6.80 -6.53 -41.25
C HIS A 721 6.91 -5.60 -42.46
N HIS A 722 7.62 -4.47 -42.34
CA HIS A 722 7.79 -3.50 -43.43
C HIS A 722 8.53 -4.10 -44.64
N MET A 723 9.53 -4.94 -44.40
CA MET A 723 10.28 -5.64 -45.45
C MET A 723 9.36 -6.47 -46.35
N PHE A 724 8.47 -7.29 -45.78
CA PHE A 724 7.62 -8.18 -46.59
C PHE A 724 6.31 -7.54 -47.04
N SER A 725 5.82 -6.52 -46.33
CA SER A 725 4.68 -5.70 -46.77
C SER A 725 5.07 -4.62 -47.79
N LYS A 726 6.37 -4.47 -48.07
CA LYS A 726 6.94 -3.44 -48.97
C LYS A 726 6.53 -2.01 -48.58
N LYS A 727 6.40 -1.77 -47.27
CA LYS A 727 6.20 -0.43 -46.68
C LYS A 727 7.55 0.27 -46.53
N GLU A 728 7.55 1.60 -46.43
CA GLU A 728 8.78 2.36 -46.21
C GLU A 728 9.46 1.89 -44.91
N LEU A 729 10.73 1.46 -45.00
CA LEU A 729 11.42 0.86 -43.85
C LEU A 729 11.65 1.86 -42.72
N VAL A 730 11.92 3.13 -43.08
CA VAL A 730 12.08 4.26 -42.16
C VAL A 730 11.41 5.49 -42.77
N GLY A 731 10.15 5.74 -42.42
CA GLY A 731 9.31 6.78 -43.04
C GLY A 731 9.85 8.21 -42.97
N TYR A 732 10.70 8.52 -41.98
CA TYR A 732 11.29 9.84 -41.78
C TYR A 732 12.75 9.96 -42.27
N PHE A 733 13.34 8.93 -42.86
CA PHE A 733 14.79 8.85 -43.13
C PHE A 733 15.35 10.08 -43.89
N LYS A 734 14.57 10.60 -44.85
CA LYS A 734 14.94 11.76 -45.70
C LYS A 734 14.47 13.11 -45.17
N ASN A 735 13.67 13.15 -44.09
CA ASN A 735 13.13 14.39 -43.55
C ASN A 735 14.07 14.99 -42.49
N PRO A 736 14.65 16.19 -42.69
CA PRO A 736 15.54 16.82 -41.71
C PRO A 736 14.79 17.35 -40.47
N ASN A 737 13.49 17.67 -40.60
CA ASN A 737 12.62 18.23 -39.56
C ASN A 737 11.37 17.35 -39.40
N SER A 738 11.54 16.10 -38.95
CA SER A 738 10.40 15.25 -38.62
C SER A 738 9.54 15.95 -37.55
N GLU A 739 8.27 16.27 -37.87
CA GLU A 739 7.36 16.93 -36.92
C GLU A 739 6.96 16.02 -35.75
N ARG A 740 7.32 14.72 -35.78
CA ARG A 740 7.13 13.74 -34.69
C ARG A 740 8.09 12.55 -34.84
N PRO A 741 8.99 12.28 -33.87
CA PRO A 741 9.36 13.16 -32.75
C PRO A 741 10.25 14.32 -33.23
N LYS A 742 10.16 15.49 -32.57
CA LYS A 742 10.98 16.68 -32.85
C LYS A 742 12.47 16.42 -32.55
N ARG A 743 13.18 15.74 -33.46
CA ARG A 743 14.63 15.49 -33.36
C ARG A 743 15.32 15.87 -34.67
N PRO A 744 16.57 16.35 -34.61
CA PRO A 744 17.44 16.37 -35.78
C PRO A 744 17.59 14.94 -36.31
N ASN A 745 17.33 14.76 -37.59
CA ASN A 745 17.58 13.51 -38.29
C ASN A 745 18.94 13.62 -39.00
N ASP A 746 20.00 13.46 -38.22
CA ASP A 746 21.39 13.59 -38.67
C ASP A 746 21.97 12.28 -39.23
N HIS A 747 23.21 12.33 -39.69
CA HIS A 747 23.87 11.18 -40.31
C HIS A 747 24.23 10.07 -39.32
N PHE A 748 24.38 10.35 -38.02
CA PHE A 748 24.62 9.31 -37.01
C PHE A 748 23.36 8.46 -36.82
N ARG A 749 22.21 9.11 -36.62
CA ARG A 749 20.93 8.41 -36.48
C ARG A 749 20.56 7.61 -37.73
N ARG A 750 20.78 8.17 -38.91
CA ARG A 750 20.58 7.45 -40.19
C ARG A 750 21.47 6.21 -40.30
N THR A 751 22.69 6.28 -39.78
CA THR A 751 23.59 5.12 -39.71
C THR A 751 23.03 4.03 -38.78
N CYS A 752 22.48 4.40 -37.61
CA CYS A 752 21.79 3.48 -36.71
C CYS A 752 20.57 2.81 -37.35
N ASP A 753 19.78 3.57 -38.10
CA ASP A 753 18.59 3.03 -38.76
C ASP A 753 18.96 2.07 -39.90
N ILE A 754 20.03 2.34 -40.66
CA ILE A 754 20.61 1.39 -41.61
C ILE A 754 21.09 0.12 -40.88
N ALA A 755 21.82 0.25 -39.77
CA ALA A 755 22.27 -0.90 -38.99
C ALA A 755 21.10 -1.77 -38.50
N ARG A 756 20.00 -1.15 -38.06
CA ARG A 756 18.78 -1.87 -37.63
C ARG A 756 18.14 -2.65 -38.79
N ILE A 757 18.08 -2.08 -39.99
CA ILE A 757 17.61 -2.79 -41.19
C ILE A 757 18.53 -4.00 -41.51
N VAL A 758 19.84 -3.82 -41.43
CA VAL A 758 20.83 -4.90 -41.61
C VAL A 758 20.62 -6.03 -40.59
N THR A 759 20.35 -5.71 -39.32
CA THR A 759 20.06 -6.75 -38.31
C THR A 759 18.78 -7.53 -38.61
N ALA A 760 17.77 -6.93 -39.24
CA ALA A 760 16.57 -7.63 -39.68
C ALA A 760 16.86 -8.62 -40.83
N CYS A 761 17.79 -8.30 -41.73
CA CYS A 761 18.24 -9.28 -42.73
C CYS A 761 19.04 -10.42 -42.09
N ARG A 762 19.94 -10.10 -41.13
CA ARG A 762 20.76 -11.09 -40.42
C ARG A 762 19.94 -12.02 -39.53
N TYR A 763 18.82 -11.53 -39.00
CA TYR A 763 17.82 -12.34 -38.33
C TYR A 763 17.39 -13.54 -39.17
N PHE A 764 17.07 -13.33 -40.46
CA PHE A 764 16.68 -14.44 -41.36
C PHE A 764 17.83 -15.28 -41.88
N ASP A 765 19.06 -14.79 -41.78
CA ASP A 765 20.25 -15.56 -42.12
C ASP A 765 20.71 -16.48 -40.97
N ASN A 766 20.22 -16.21 -39.75
CA ASN A 766 20.59 -16.96 -38.55
C ASN A 766 20.12 -18.43 -38.60
N GLY A 767 21.01 -19.35 -38.22
CA GLY A 767 20.71 -20.79 -38.21
C GLY A 767 19.53 -21.18 -37.33
N GLU A 768 19.40 -20.59 -36.14
CA GLU A 768 18.32 -20.89 -35.19
C GLU A 768 16.96 -20.42 -35.71
N VAL A 769 16.91 -19.20 -36.27
CA VAL A 769 15.71 -18.63 -36.86
C VAL A 769 15.28 -19.45 -38.07
N ARG A 770 16.24 -19.86 -38.91
CA ARG A 770 16.02 -20.69 -40.09
C ARG A 770 15.45 -22.06 -39.74
N GLU A 771 15.99 -22.73 -38.73
CA GLU A 771 15.49 -24.03 -38.29
C GLU A 771 14.01 -23.96 -37.88
N ARG A 772 13.66 -22.95 -37.09
CA ARG A 772 12.28 -22.75 -36.60
C ARG A 772 11.32 -22.31 -37.71
N LEU A 773 11.80 -21.51 -38.67
CA LEU A 773 11.07 -21.16 -39.87
C LEU A 773 10.77 -22.42 -40.70
N ASN A 774 11.79 -23.26 -40.91
CA ASN A 774 11.66 -24.54 -41.59
C ASN A 774 10.64 -25.47 -40.89
N ASN A 775 10.70 -25.58 -39.56
CA ASN A 775 9.72 -26.35 -38.79
C ASN A 775 8.29 -25.88 -39.04
N THR A 776 8.08 -24.57 -39.18
CA THR A 776 6.76 -24.01 -39.49
C THR A 776 6.34 -24.29 -40.93
N LEU A 777 7.24 -24.09 -41.91
CA LEU A 777 6.98 -24.34 -43.33
C LEU A 777 6.61 -25.80 -43.59
N VAL A 778 7.41 -26.74 -43.10
CA VAL A 778 7.14 -28.19 -43.24
C VAL A 778 5.78 -28.56 -42.66
N ALA A 779 5.45 -28.04 -41.47
CA ALA A 779 4.15 -28.33 -40.86
C ALA A 779 2.96 -27.77 -41.66
N LEU A 780 3.10 -26.58 -42.26
CA LEU A 780 2.08 -26.02 -43.14
C LEU A 780 1.96 -26.82 -44.45
N GLU A 781 3.08 -27.19 -45.04
CA GLU A 781 3.11 -27.98 -46.28
C GLU A 781 2.56 -29.40 -46.09
N ASP A 782 2.73 -30.01 -44.91
CA ASP A 782 2.09 -31.28 -44.55
C ASP A 782 0.56 -31.15 -44.49
N VAL A 783 0.04 -30.03 -43.95
CA VAL A 783 -1.41 -29.75 -43.97
C VAL A 783 -1.92 -29.59 -45.41
N LEU A 784 -1.20 -28.84 -46.24
CA LEU A 784 -1.57 -28.61 -47.64
C LEU A 784 -1.42 -29.88 -48.47
N GLY A 785 -0.42 -30.71 -48.21
CA GLY A 785 -0.22 -32.01 -48.86
C GLY A 785 -1.30 -33.02 -48.49
N ALA A 786 -1.77 -33.01 -47.24
CA ALA A 786 -2.95 -33.76 -46.84
C ALA A 786 -4.21 -33.28 -47.59
N MET A 787 -4.36 -31.96 -47.76
CA MET A 787 -5.45 -31.37 -48.55
C MET A 787 -5.38 -31.74 -50.05
N ASP A 788 -4.19 -31.88 -50.61
CA ASP A 788 -3.99 -32.35 -52.00
C ASP A 788 -4.38 -33.81 -52.20
N GLN A 789 -4.30 -34.61 -51.13
CA GLN A 789 -4.62 -36.04 -51.15
C GLN A 789 -6.08 -36.34 -50.77
N ASP A 790 -6.77 -35.40 -50.12
CA ASP A 790 -8.15 -35.57 -49.68
C ASP A 790 -9.12 -35.49 -50.87
N PRO A 791 -9.94 -36.54 -51.12
CA PRO A 791 -10.88 -36.58 -52.24
C PRO A 791 -11.90 -35.42 -52.27
N ASN A 792 -12.18 -34.78 -51.14
CA ASN A 792 -13.15 -33.70 -51.04
C ASN A 792 -12.56 -32.33 -51.38
N THR A 793 -11.23 -32.19 -51.31
CA THR A 793 -10.53 -30.92 -51.57
C THR A 793 -9.66 -30.95 -52.80
N LYS A 794 -9.18 -32.13 -53.21
CA LYS A 794 -8.29 -32.35 -54.35
C LYS A 794 -8.74 -31.59 -55.60
N VAL A 795 -7.76 -30.97 -56.26
CA VAL A 795 -7.94 -30.22 -57.50
C VAL A 795 -7.06 -30.85 -58.58
N GLU A 796 -7.63 -31.13 -59.75
CA GLU A 796 -6.85 -31.69 -60.85
C GLU A 796 -5.87 -30.65 -61.41
N GLY A 797 -4.59 -31.04 -61.57
CA GLY A 797 -3.55 -30.18 -62.11
C GLY A 797 -3.10 -29.04 -61.19
N PHE A 798 -3.47 -29.06 -59.92
CA PHE A 798 -3.09 -28.04 -58.93
C PHE A 798 -2.76 -28.70 -57.59
N SER A 799 -1.62 -28.35 -57.01
CA SER A 799 -1.24 -28.73 -55.65
C SER A 799 -1.15 -27.48 -54.80
N PHE A 800 -1.85 -27.49 -53.66
CA PHE A 800 -1.77 -26.43 -52.67
C PHE A 800 -0.38 -26.37 -52.03
N ALA A 801 0.26 -27.51 -51.78
CA ALA A 801 1.62 -27.56 -51.24
C ALA A 801 2.65 -26.99 -52.22
N ASP A 802 2.61 -27.38 -53.50
CA ASP A 802 3.50 -26.80 -54.53
C ASP A 802 3.25 -25.30 -54.72
N ALA A 803 1.99 -24.87 -54.68
CA ALA A 803 1.63 -23.46 -54.78
C ALA A 803 2.16 -22.64 -53.59
N HIS A 804 2.17 -23.21 -52.38
CA HIS A 804 2.71 -22.53 -51.20
C HIS A 804 4.22 -22.39 -51.27
N ARG A 805 4.95 -23.44 -51.66
CA ARG A 805 6.40 -23.37 -51.91
C ARG A 805 6.77 -22.30 -52.92
N GLU A 806 6.07 -22.26 -54.05
CA GLU A 806 6.30 -21.25 -55.09
C GLU A 806 6.00 -19.84 -54.57
N TRP A 807 4.87 -19.65 -53.90
CA TRP A 807 4.48 -18.37 -53.33
C TRP A 807 5.49 -17.88 -52.28
N TYR A 808 5.92 -18.75 -51.38
CA TYR A 808 6.85 -18.43 -50.32
C TYR A 808 8.21 -18.04 -50.88
N ASP A 809 8.75 -18.78 -51.86
CA ASP A 809 10.01 -18.45 -52.54
C ASP A 809 9.94 -17.04 -53.18
N GLN A 810 8.83 -16.73 -53.85
CA GLN A 810 8.61 -15.42 -54.45
C GLN A 810 8.48 -14.31 -53.40
N MET A 811 7.63 -14.50 -52.38
CA MET A 811 7.40 -13.53 -51.32
C MET A 811 8.70 -13.21 -50.56
N PHE A 812 9.44 -14.25 -50.18
CA PHE A 812 10.66 -14.11 -49.42
C PHE A 812 11.74 -13.39 -50.22
N LYS A 813 11.96 -13.80 -51.48
CA LYS A 813 12.90 -13.14 -52.39
C LYS A 813 12.53 -11.66 -52.60
N ASN A 814 11.26 -11.38 -52.85
CA ASN A 814 10.77 -10.02 -53.08
C ASN A 814 11.00 -9.11 -51.86
N GLY A 815 10.88 -9.63 -50.63
CA GLY A 815 11.15 -8.86 -49.42
C GLY A 815 12.64 -8.52 -49.26
N ILE A 816 13.53 -9.47 -49.53
CA ILE A 816 14.99 -9.24 -49.49
C ILE A 816 15.40 -8.25 -50.58
N ASP A 817 14.93 -8.42 -51.81
CA ASP A 817 15.27 -7.54 -52.94
C ASP A 817 14.79 -6.11 -52.66
N PHE A 818 13.56 -5.94 -52.13
CA PHE A 818 13.05 -4.64 -51.68
C PHE A 818 13.91 -4.00 -50.59
N THR A 819 14.37 -4.79 -49.62
CA THR A 819 15.20 -4.28 -48.52
C THR A 819 16.58 -3.85 -48.99
N ARG A 820 17.18 -4.59 -49.93
CA ARG A 820 18.43 -4.20 -50.59
C ARG A 820 18.28 -2.89 -51.36
N GLU A 821 17.20 -2.75 -52.14
CA GLU A 821 16.89 -1.50 -52.85
C GLU A 821 16.78 -0.31 -51.87
N LYS A 822 16.12 -0.50 -50.72
CA LYS A 822 15.99 0.54 -49.70
C LYS A 822 17.30 0.89 -49.00
N LEU A 823 18.14 -0.11 -48.71
CA LEU A 823 19.47 0.12 -48.15
C LEU A 823 20.36 0.94 -49.11
N GLU A 824 20.34 0.62 -50.40
CA GLU A 824 21.04 1.38 -51.45
C GLU A 824 20.49 2.81 -51.56
N GLU A 825 19.16 2.97 -51.55
CA GLU A 825 18.48 4.26 -51.59
C GLU A 825 18.88 5.16 -50.40
N TYR A 826 18.89 4.60 -49.19
CA TYR A 826 19.22 5.29 -47.95
C TYR A 826 20.71 5.65 -47.88
N ALA A 827 21.59 4.74 -48.26
CA ALA A 827 23.03 5.01 -48.33
C ALA A 827 23.37 6.07 -49.39
N THR A 828 22.74 6.00 -50.57
CA THR A 828 22.89 7.00 -51.64
C THR A 828 22.43 8.39 -51.19
N PHE A 829 21.35 8.45 -50.39
CA PHE A 829 20.90 9.71 -49.82
C PHE A 829 21.92 10.30 -48.83
N MET A 830 22.57 9.46 -48.02
CA MET A 830 23.58 9.92 -47.05
C MET A 830 24.83 10.48 -47.73
N ILE A 831 25.34 9.82 -48.78
CA ILE A 831 26.55 10.28 -49.51
C ILE A 831 26.35 11.59 -50.26
N ALA A 832 25.10 12.01 -50.52
CA ALA A 832 24.79 13.27 -51.20
C ALA A 832 25.19 14.51 -50.36
N ASP A 833 25.37 14.35 -49.05
CA ASP A 833 25.85 15.39 -48.14
C ASP A 833 27.27 15.04 -47.63
N GLY A 834 28.27 15.40 -48.42
CA GLY A 834 29.68 15.09 -48.14
C GLY A 834 30.20 15.70 -46.84
N ALA A 835 29.68 16.87 -46.41
CA ALA A 835 30.12 17.53 -45.19
C ALA A 835 29.63 16.80 -43.92
N ALA A 836 28.45 16.19 -43.98
CA ALA A 836 27.95 15.35 -42.91
C ALA A 836 28.55 13.94 -42.92
N MET A 837 28.90 13.39 -44.10
CA MET A 837 29.66 12.13 -44.20
C MET A 837 31.05 12.21 -43.56
N ASP A 838 31.67 13.38 -43.53
CA ASP A 838 32.98 13.59 -42.87
C ASP A 838 32.89 13.61 -41.34
N GLN A 839 31.67 13.65 -40.77
CA GLN A 839 31.44 13.52 -39.34
C GLN A 839 31.36 12.06 -38.88
N LEU A 840 31.14 11.12 -39.81
CA LEU A 840 31.07 9.69 -39.50
C LEU A 840 32.46 9.09 -39.30
N SER A 841 32.53 7.99 -38.54
CA SER A 841 33.75 7.20 -38.41
C SER A 841 34.20 6.66 -39.77
N ALA A 842 35.52 6.47 -39.96
CA ALA A 842 36.07 5.94 -41.21
C ALA A 842 35.46 4.57 -41.59
N THR A 843 35.14 3.76 -40.58
CA THR A 843 34.45 2.48 -40.74
C THR A 843 33.03 2.69 -41.26
N ALA A 844 32.22 3.53 -40.60
CA ALA A 844 30.84 3.80 -41.03
C ALA A 844 30.80 4.38 -42.45
N LYS A 845 31.70 5.31 -42.78
CA LYS A 845 31.81 5.90 -44.13
C LYS A 845 32.06 4.84 -45.21
N THR A 846 33.04 3.97 -45.00
CA THR A 846 33.37 2.89 -45.94
C THR A 846 32.17 1.94 -46.15
N GLN A 847 31.43 1.65 -45.09
CA GLN A 847 30.28 0.74 -45.14
C GLN A 847 29.07 1.37 -45.84
N ILE A 848 28.81 2.67 -45.61
CA ILE A 848 27.78 3.43 -46.32
C ILE A 848 28.12 3.55 -47.81
N GLU A 849 29.38 3.81 -48.16
CA GLU A 849 29.83 3.85 -49.56
C GLU A 849 29.62 2.50 -50.27
N GLY A 850 29.94 1.39 -49.60
CA GLY A 850 29.73 0.04 -50.14
C GLY A 850 28.26 -0.37 -50.25
N LEU A 851 27.37 0.20 -49.44
CA LEU A 851 25.92 0.03 -49.60
C LEU A 851 25.37 0.86 -50.76
N ALA A 852 25.88 2.09 -50.96
CA ALA A 852 25.45 2.98 -52.02
C ALA A 852 25.91 2.55 -53.42
N ASP A 853 27.05 1.88 -53.54
CA ASP A 853 27.55 1.33 -54.81
C ASP A 853 27.12 -0.12 -55.08
N GLY A 854 26.37 -0.71 -54.15
CA GLY A 854 25.82 -2.05 -54.22
C GLY A 854 26.79 -3.17 -53.85
N SER A 855 28.08 -2.90 -53.64
CA SER A 855 29.11 -3.92 -53.40
C SER A 855 28.94 -4.68 -52.07
N LYS A 856 28.21 -4.11 -51.10
CA LYS A 856 27.95 -4.68 -49.77
C LYS A 856 26.52 -5.15 -49.54
N LEU A 857 25.61 -4.99 -50.50
CA LEU A 857 24.18 -5.33 -50.32
C LEU A 857 23.96 -6.81 -50.03
N GLU A 858 24.65 -7.71 -50.72
CA GLU A 858 24.58 -9.16 -50.46
C GLU A 858 25.26 -9.55 -49.15
N GLU A 859 26.29 -8.81 -48.72
CA GLU A 859 26.99 -9.08 -47.45
C GLU A 859 26.12 -8.69 -46.25
N TYR A 860 25.41 -7.55 -46.36
CA TYR A 860 24.62 -7.00 -45.24
C TYR A 860 23.18 -7.48 -45.25
N CYS A 861 22.66 -7.85 -46.41
CA CYS A 861 21.37 -8.52 -46.54
C CYS A 861 21.53 -9.79 -47.38
N PRO A 862 22.08 -10.89 -46.82
CA PRO A 862 22.46 -12.10 -47.56
C PRO A 862 21.31 -13.02 -47.99
N GLY A 863 20.06 -12.68 -47.67
CA GLY A 863 18.91 -13.56 -47.87
C GLY A 863 18.81 -14.15 -49.29
N THR A 864 18.97 -15.46 -49.40
CA THR A 864 18.48 -16.26 -50.53
C THR A 864 17.45 -17.24 -49.98
N ALA A 865 16.29 -17.35 -50.61
CA ALA A 865 15.39 -18.46 -50.36
C ALA A 865 16.16 -19.77 -50.61
N ARG A 866 16.24 -20.64 -49.59
CA ARG A 866 16.97 -21.91 -49.73
C ARG A 866 16.14 -22.84 -50.61
N LYS A 867 16.75 -23.30 -51.71
CA LYS A 867 16.13 -24.24 -52.67
C LYS A 867 16.06 -25.68 -52.15
N ASP A 868 16.70 -25.95 -51.02
CA ASP A 868 16.82 -27.25 -50.35
C ASP A 868 15.84 -27.43 -49.17
N TRP A 869 14.92 -26.48 -48.98
CA TRP A 869 13.79 -26.60 -48.05
C TRP A 869 12.60 -27.29 -48.72
#